data_AF-A0A6P0S153-F1
#
_entry.id   AF-A0A6P0S153-F1
#
_cell.length_a   1.000
_cell.length_b   1.000
_cell.length_c   1.000
_cell.angle_alpha   90.00
_cell.angle_beta   90.00
_cell.angle_gamma   90.00
#
_symmetry.space_group_name_H-M   'P 1'
#
loop_
_entity.id
_entity.type
_entity.pdbx_description
1 polymer ?
#
loop_
_entity_poly.entity_id
_entity_poly.type
_entity_poly.pdbx_seq_one_letter_code
_entity_poly.pdbx_strand_id
1 'polypeptide(L)'
;MGQLKHLLNLLPLTLVSITIPATANPTNPTIVNGTVTITNPNASTLEITNTPGSIINWQQFSINPGELTRFLQQSPESAILNRVIGSDPSQILGTLQSNGRVLLINPNGILFGANAVIDVQGLIASTLNLTNEDFLNGNYLFTQNGAGAPLTVANGAQLTTAAGGQIWLMANSIEQQVNSNITTPEGQTVLAAGTQVQVVESALGNMVFNVTTDGTNNLETLGAIASAKGAAGLFADNITHSGEINAQSADGASGLVVLNATNNLTIEDNGMINSSSTDNSDGGVISLTAGNKLEVQRLAEVSADGGITGGDGGRITLTAHDLRVSQIANGMQNVHANARHASGVDGTVILTETGIHSYDPVAGEFQVNVFTTDAQTFPEIAALAGGKIVVTWQSKGQDGDEFGIYARIYDPSTNTWSNEFPINTTTADEQDSVAVAGLPNGNFVVTWQSEGQDGDDTGIYGRIFDANGNAHTNEFLVNTTTNDRQENSTITALANGNFVVSWDSNNQDGNNKGIFARIFEPNGTPQTGELPINTTTDKRQDLPTLTALANGNFVVAWQSNGQDGDKQGIYGRIFDANGVAQTGELAINTTTNEAQEAPTIAALSDGSFLVTWDSEGQDGSRNAVIGRRFASNGTPLTDEFQINTYTTEPQDTTAISSLADGGFLVTWESWEQDGSNQNSVYGQRFDSQGNPVANNNALPTGNAQGNEFIINTRLVHNQDDPQIAPLGNGGFMVVWKSFNQDGDSNGIYTQRFDKTPAPFTPINFLSAELGPVANFNTRPDLSNGVVTPSIDLTNPIDPANPTNPTNPTNPTDPTNPTDPTNPSNNTNAPGNQIINSNNANSIINQIINSNDPVSISNLIIDNGDNGNNTVSTTFALGQIVRQIFPEVEQAIAQSDPEERNLVSSEVDKEVLAASAKEVGLLTGFAREEDRAILASCLNKPDLLTDDLGVEDLIAPYLNLWRECRYWQYEEEDNSAVILGNTQSQNTQEQMYAQMVGAEEYNLTRSLSWGGRQAYWQEQQQMQNTLSVEEYENYLQGIHSLSEEERVKYFEGLAQSEN
;
A
#
# COMPACT_ATOMS: atom_id res chain seq x y z
N MET A 1 7.70 60.84 -43.59
CA MET A 1 8.21 60.93 -44.99
C MET A 1 8.73 59.55 -45.36
N GLY A 2 8.53 58.99 -46.56
CA GLY A 2 7.76 59.38 -47.75
C GLY A 2 7.83 58.23 -48.76
N GLN A 3 6.79 58.00 -49.57
CA GLN A 3 6.62 56.73 -50.32
C GLN A 3 7.34 56.65 -51.70
N LEU A 4 7.35 55.41 -52.25
CA LEU A 4 7.28 55.05 -53.69
C LEU A 4 8.60 55.18 -54.50
N LYS A 5 9.01 54.26 -55.41
CA LYS A 5 8.28 53.31 -56.30
C LYS A 5 9.05 52.02 -56.62
N HIS A 6 8.35 51.02 -57.20
CA HIS A 6 8.88 49.79 -57.80
C HIS A 6 9.63 50.02 -59.14
N LEU A 7 10.45 49.05 -59.58
CA LEU A 7 10.04 48.05 -60.60
C LEU A 7 10.96 46.81 -60.65
N LEU A 8 10.50 45.77 -61.36
CA LEU A 8 11.09 44.42 -61.48
C LEU A 8 12.36 44.36 -62.32
N ASN A 9 13.19 43.32 -62.09
CA ASN A 9 13.50 42.38 -63.17
C ASN A 9 13.83 40.97 -62.65
N LEU A 10 13.47 39.93 -63.40
CA LEU A 10 13.63 38.52 -63.00
C LEU A 10 14.94 37.91 -63.54
N LEU A 11 15.54 37.02 -62.76
CA LEU A 11 16.42 35.94 -63.23
C LEU A 11 16.23 34.74 -62.29
N PRO A 12 15.84 33.54 -62.79
CA PRO A 12 15.68 32.37 -61.94
C PRO A 12 17.06 31.82 -61.56
N LEU A 13 17.46 32.01 -60.31
CA LEU A 13 18.62 31.31 -59.78
C LEU A 13 18.21 29.85 -59.51
N THR A 14 18.58 28.95 -60.42
CA THR A 14 18.38 27.51 -60.24
C THR A 14 19.26 27.02 -59.09
N LEU A 15 18.71 27.00 -57.87
CA LEU A 15 19.26 26.15 -56.82
C LEU A 15 19.14 24.70 -57.30
N VAL A 16 20.28 24.15 -57.74
CA VAL A 16 20.44 22.69 -57.76
C VAL A 16 20.47 22.28 -56.30
N SER A 17 19.34 21.77 -55.80
CA SER A 17 19.30 21.08 -54.52
C SER A 17 20.15 19.82 -54.63
N ILE A 18 21.45 19.96 -54.32
CA ILE A 18 22.34 18.82 -54.13
C ILE A 18 21.87 18.16 -52.84
N THR A 19 20.98 17.18 -52.98
CA THR A 19 20.67 16.21 -51.93
C THR A 19 21.92 15.36 -51.72
N ILE A 20 22.82 15.85 -50.86
CA ILE A 20 23.87 15.02 -50.28
C ILE A 20 23.13 13.88 -49.56
N PRO A 21 23.38 12.60 -49.87
CA PRO A 21 22.78 11.52 -49.10
C PRO A 21 23.32 11.60 -47.68
N ALA A 22 22.44 11.82 -46.70
CA ALA A 22 22.80 11.74 -45.30
C ALA A 22 23.02 10.27 -44.93
N THR A 23 24.29 9.86 -44.85
CA THR A 23 24.69 8.57 -44.27
C THR A 23 24.90 8.80 -42.79
N ALA A 24 23.94 8.41 -41.94
CA ALA A 24 23.87 8.88 -40.56
C ALA A 24 23.94 7.76 -39.50
N ASN A 25 24.09 6.51 -39.95
CA ASN A 25 24.71 5.39 -39.23
C ASN A 25 26.12 5.75 -38.71
N PRO A 26 26.72 4.97 -37.79
CA PRO A 26 28.02 5.26 -37.17
C PRO A 26 29.14 5.63 -38.15
N THR A 27 29.94 6.66 -37.81
CA THR A 27 30.87 7.31 -38.74
C THR A 27 32.33 7.28 -38.30
N ASN A 28 33.22 7.29 -39.30
CA ASN A 28 34.69 7.32 -39.15
C ASN A 28 35.26 6.20 -38.24
N PRO A 29 35.02 4.91 -38.58
CA PRO A 29 35.56 3.78 -37.83
C PRO A 29 37.09 3.69 -37.94
N THR A 30 37.73 3.40 -36.82
CA THR A 30 39.14 3.01 -36.71
C THR A 30 39.22 1.65 -36.03
N ILE A 31 39.61 0.62 -36.77
CA ILE A 31 39.74 -0.75 -36.24
C ILE A 31 41.03 -0.82 -35.39
N VAL A 32 40.90 -1.23 -34.13
CA VAL A 32 41.98 -1.30 -33.14
C VAL A 32 42.40 -2.74 -32.84
N ASN A 33 41.46 -3.70 -32.89
CA ASN A 33 41.73 -5.13 -32.75
C ASN A 33 40.78 -5.95 -33.63
N GLY A 34 41.18 -7.18 -33.97
CA GLY A 34 40.43 -8.12 -34.78
C GLY A 34 40.44 -7.80 -36.28
N THR A 35 39.76 -8.66 -37.05
CA THR A 35 39.43 -8.39 -38.46
C THR A 35 37.97 -7.97 -38.53
N VAL A 36 37.72 -6.76 -39.01
CA VAL A 36 36.38 -6.21 -39.20
C VAL A 36 36.21 -5.81 -40.67
N THR A 37 35.08 -6.21 -41.28
CA THR A 37 34.65 -5.69 -42.59
C THR A 37 33.35 -4.93 -42.42
N ILE A 38 33.30 -3.69 -42.91
CA ILE A 38 32.16 -2.78 -42.80
C ILE A 38 31.65 -2.50 -44.22
N THR A 39 30.35 -2.63 -44.42
CA THR A 39 29.68 -2.46 -45.72
C THR A 39 28.38 -1.67 -45.56
N ASN A 40 27.90 -1.06 -46.64
CA ASN A 40 26.57 -0.43 -46.69
C ASN A 40 25.74 -1.13 -47.78
N PRO A 41 24.94 -2.17 -47.45
CA PRO A 41 24.14 -2.89 -48.44
C PRO A 41 23.07 -2.02 -49.13
N ASN A 42 22.66 -0.93 -48.49
CA ASN A 42 21.78 0.10 -49.04
C ASN A 42 22.06 1.45 -48.33
N ALA A 43 21.26 2.48 -48.57
CA ALA A 43 21.50 3.84 -48.07
C ALA A 43 21.26 4.04 -46.56
N SER A 44 20.47 3.19 -45.90
CA SER A 44 20.15 3.30 -44.46
C SER A 44 20.64 2.12 -43.62
N THR A 45 21.25 1.10 -44.23
CA THR A 45 21.80 -0.08 -43.54
C THR A 45 23.33 -0.09 -43.55
N LEU A 46 23.93 -0.10 -42.36
CA LEU A 46 25.33 -0.40 -42.12
C LEU A 46 25.46 -1.87 -41.66
N GLU A 47 26.25 -2.68 -42.35
CA GLU A 47 26.45 -4.09 -42.00
C GLU A 47 27.93 -4.39 -41.74
N ILE A 48 28.20 -4.95 -40.56
CA ILE A 48 29.52 -5.15 -39.97
C ILE A 48 29.71 -6.64 -39.71
N THR A 49 30.80 -7.22 -40.19
CA THR A 49 31.25 -8.58 -39.83
C THR A 49 32.57 -8.50 -39.07
N ASN A 50 32.76 -9.34 -38.05
CA ASN A 50 33.95 -9.30 -37.20
C ASN A 50 34.45 -10.67 -36.74
N THR A 51 35.72 -10.74 -36.34
CA THR A 51 36.22 -11.81 -35.46
C THR A 51 35.80 -11.56 -34.01
N PRO A 52 35.71 -12.59 -33.15
CA PRO A 52 35.57 -12.39 -31.70
C PRO A 52 36.68 -11.50 -31.13
N GLY A 53 36.37 -10.68 -30.13
CA GLY A 53 37.33 -9.78 -29.48
C GLY A 53 37.72 -8.56 -30.32
N SER A 54 37.01 -8.27 -31.41
CA SER A 54 37.29 -7.08 -32.23
C SER A 54 36.99 -5.79 -31.48
N ILE A 55 37.75 -4.74 -31.78
CA ILE A 55 37.60 -3.41 -31.18
C ILE A 55 37.56 -2.36 -32.30
N ILE A 56 36.52 -1.52 -32.31
CA ILE A 56 36.39 -0.36 -33.20
C ILE A 56 36.27 0.91 -32.36
N ASN A 57 37.14 1.88 -32.59
CA ASN A 57 36.94 3.25 -32.14
C ASN A 57 36.16 4.03 -33.21
N TRP A 58 35.16 4.80 -32.84
CA TRP A 58 34.29 5.58 -33.72
C TRP A 58 34.37 7.07 -33.38
N GLN A 59 34.35 7.96 -34.38
CA GLN A 59 34.20 9.40 -34.09
C GLN A 59 32.80 9.72 -33.57
N GLN A 60 31.78 9.02 -34.09
CA GLN A 60 30.39 9.11 -33.66
C GLN A 60 29.71 7.75 -33.88
N PHE A 61 28.90 7.32 -32.91
CA PHE A 61 28.07 6.11 -33.01
C PHE A 61 26.61 6.49 -32.72
N SER A 62 25.86 6.79 -33.78
CA SER A 62 24.43 7.13 -33.75
C SER A 62 23.72 6.40 -34.88
N ILE A 63 22.41 6.17 -34.74
CA ILE A 63 21.57 5.47 -35.72
C ILE A 63 20.25 6.24 -35.76
N ASN A 64 19.92 6.90 -36.87
CA ASN A 64 18.71 7.73 -36.95
C ASN A 64 17.43 6.90 -37.22
N PRO A 65 16.22 7.48 -37.07
CA PRO A 65 14.98 6.76 -37.34
C PRO A 65 14.94 6.21 -38.77
N GLY A 66 14.66 4.91 -38.91
CA GLY A 66 14.68 4.20 -40.19
C GLY A 66 16.05 3.75 -40.69
N GLU A 67 17.13 4.00 -39.93
CA GLU A 67 18.44 3.39 -40.15
C GLU A 67 18.62 2.10 -39.34
N LEU A 68 19.52 1.22 -39.82
CA LEU A 68 19.86 -0.06 -39.22
C LEU A 68 21.39 -0.25 -39.21
N THR A 69 21.97 -0.43 -38.03
CA THR A 69 23.31 -1.02 -37.89
C THR A 69 23.20 -2.48 -37.50
N ARG A 70 23.84 -3.39 -38.26
CA ARG A 70 23.82 -4.84 -38.03
C ARG A 70 25.22 -5.41 -37.85
N PHE A 71 25.46 -6.13 -36.75
CA PHE A 71 26.69 -6.88 -36.47
C PHE A 71 26.47 -8.39 -36.71
N LEU A 72 26.95 -8.88 -37.85
CA LEU A 72 26.98 -10.28 -38.22
C LEU A 72 28.25 -10.96 -37.66
N GLN A 73 28.10 -11.59 -36.50
CA GLN A 73 29.19 -12.18 -35.73
C GLN A 73 29.34 -13.69 -35.98
N GLN A 74 30.50 -14.26 -35.62
CA GLN A 74 30.81 -15.67 -35.92
C GLN A 74 29.99 -16.68 -35.10
N SER A 75 29.51 -16.30 -33.91
CA SER A 75 28.65 -17.11 -33.04
C SER A 75 27.94 -16.22 -32.00
N PRO A 76 26.92 -16.73 -31.27
CA PRO A 76 26.27 -16.01 -30.16
C PRO A 76 27.23 -15.54 -29.07
N GLU A 77 28.30 -16.30 -28.83
CA GLU A 77 29.31 -16.03 -27.80
C GLU A 77 30.37 -15.02 -28.26
N SER A 78 30.38 -14.63 -29.53
CA SER A 78 31.25 -13.59 -30.06
C SER A 78 30.87 -12.22 -29.49
N ALA A 79 31.88 -11.42 -29.15
CA ALA A 79 31.74 -10.06 -28.66
C ALA A 79 32.55 -9.07 -29.50
N ILE A 80 32.02 -7.86 -29.66
CA ILE A 80 32.68 -6.72 -30.31
C ILE A 80 32.53 -5.44 -29.47
N LEU A 81 33.64 -4.72 -29.30
CA LEU A 81 33.71 -3.46 -28.56
C LEU A 81 33.67 -2.26 -29.49
N ASN A 82 32.61 -1.46 -29.41
CA ASN A 82 32.49 -0.16 -30.07
C ASN A 82 32.73 0.94 -29.03
N ARG A 83 33.73 1.80 -29.24
CA ARG A 83 34.03 2.93 -28.36
C ARG A 83 33.95 4.25 -29.12
N VAL A 84 33.13 5.17 -28.66
CA VAL A 84 33.12 6.55 -29.18
C VAL A 84 34.32 7.31 -28.61
N ILE A 85 35.07 7.97 -29.49
CA ILE A 85 36.23 8.82 -29.15
C ILE A 85 36.02 10.30 -29.53
N GLY A 86 34.84 10.64 -30.05
CA GLY A 86 34.40 12.03 -30.24
C GLY A 86 33.77 12.64 -28.99
N SER A 87 33.17 13.81 -29.17
CA SER A 87 32.48 14.62 -28.15
C SER A 87 30.98 14.33 -28.00
N ASP A 88 30.40 13.58 -28.93
CA ASP A 88 28.95 13.59 -29.14
C ASP A 88 28.32 12.36 -28.47
N PRO A 89 27.17 12.49 -27.78
CA PRO A 89 26.45 11.36 -27.20
C PRO A 89 25.92 10.42 -28.29
N SER A 90 25.80 9.13 -27.96
CA SER A 90 25.28 8.12 -28.88
C SER A 90 23.77 8.23 -28.94
N GLN A 91 23.22 8.69 -30.08
CA GLN A 91 21.78 8.77 -30.30
C GLN A 91 21.34 7.55 -31.10
N ILE A 92 20.73 6.58 -30.42
CA ILE A 92 20.19 5.36 -31.01
C ILE A 92 18.68 5.55 -31.14
N LEU A 93 18.24 5.95 -32.33
CA LEU A 93 16.84 6.31 -32.66
C LEU A 93 16.23 5.39 -33.72
N GLY A 94 17.06 4.54 -34.35
CA GLY A 94 16.68 3.46 -35.26
C GLY A 94 17.05 2.09 -34.70
N THR A 95 17.43 1.15 -35.57
CA THR A 95 17.59 -0.27 -35.22
C THR A 95 19.06 -0.68 -35.04
N LEU A 96 19.35 -1.45 -33.99
CA LEU A 96 20.65 -2.12 -33.78
C LEU A 96 20.43 -3.64 -33.68
N GLN A 97 21.01 -4.41 -34.61
CA GLN A 97 20.89 -5.87 -34.64
C GLN A 97 22.23 -6.59 -34.42
N SER A 98 22.24 -7.73 -33.71
CA SER A 98 23.38 -8.65 -33.73
C SER A 98 23.05 -10.09 -33.33
N ASN A 99 23.58 -11.06 -34.05
CA ASN A 99 23.55 -12.48 -33.64
C ASN A 99 24.62 -12.84 -32.58
N GLY A 100 25.18 -11.85 -31.87
CA GLY A 100 26.20 -11.98 -30.83
C GLY A 100 26.14 -10.79 -29.86
N ARG A 101 27.15 -10.63 -29.00
CA ARG A 101 27.20 -9.54 -28.00
C ARG A 101 27.81 -8.25 -28.57
N VAL A 102 27.15 -7.12 -28.34
CA VAL A 102 27.62 -5.78 -28.74
C VAL A 102 27.88 -4.94 -27.50
N LEU A 103 29.11 -4.44 -27.37
CA LEU A 103 29.45 -3.43 -26.37
C LEU A 103 29.49 -2.05 -27.03
N LEU A 104 28.88 -1.05 -26.40
CA LEU A 104 28.86 0.35 -26.84
C LEU A 104 29.28 1.26 -25.68
N ILE A 105 30.46 1.85 -25.80
CA ILE A 105 31.05 2.75 -24.80
C ILE A 105 31.04 4.18 -25.32
N ASN A 106 30.36 5.10 -24.64
CA ASN A 106 30.40 6.53 -24.95
C ASN A 106 30.34 7.40 -23.67
N PRO A 107 31.48 7.93 -23.19
CA PRO A 107 31.54 8.79 -22.01
C PRO A 107 30.79 10.13 -22.11
N ASN A 108 30.31 10.50 -23.30
CA ASN A 108 29.51 11.71 -23.52
C ASN A 108 28.00 11.46 -23.33
N GLY A 109 27.56 10.21 -23.16
CA GLY A 109 26.16 9.83 -22.95
C GLY A 109 25.63 8.84 -23.99
N ILE A 110 24.58 8.10 -23.64
CA ILE A 110 23.87 7.17 -24.53
C ILE A 110 22.36 7.39 -24.37
N LEU A 111 21.67 7.58 -25.50
CA LEU A 111 20.21 7.71 -25.57
C LEU A 111 19.64 6.63 -26.49
N PHE A 112 18.77 5.78 -25.95
CA PHE A 112 17.86 4.94 -26.73
C PHE A 112 16.54 5.69 -26.85
N GLY A 113 16.25 6.23 -28.04
CA GLY A 113 15.08 7.08 -28.29
C GLY A 113 13.78 6.30 -28.51
N ALA A 114 12.65 7.00 -28.61
CA ALA A 114 11.30 6.44 -28.67
C ALA A 114 11.00 5.42 -29.79
N ASN A 115 11.83 5.33 -30.82
CA ASN A 115 11.71 4.36 -31.92
C ASN A 115 12.93 3.40 -31.99
N ALA A 116 13.76 3.37 -30.95
CA ALA A 116 14.90 2.49 -30.86
C ALA A 116 14.44 1.03 -30.75
N VAL A 117 15.01 0.17 -31.59
CA VAL A 117 14.80 -1.28 -31.54
C VAL A 117 16.17 -1.96 -31.47
N ILE A 118 16.49 -2.54 -30.31
CA ILE A 118 17.73 -3.27 -30.09
C ILE A 118 17.41 -4.76 -30.02
N ASP A 119 18.02 -5.54 -30.91
CA ASP A 119 17.74 -6.97 -31.14
C ASP A 119 19.07 -7.72 -31.22
N VAL A 120 19.54 -8.22 -30.07
CA VAL A 120 20.91 -8.73 -29.89
C VAL A 120 20.97 -10.02 -29.07
N GLN A 121 22.04 -10.83 -29.18
CA GLN A 121 22.29 -11.87 -28.18
C GLN A 121 22.66 -11.27 -26.82
N GLY A 122 23.33 -10.11 -26.82
CA GLY A 122 23.47 -9.30 -25.62
C GLY A 122 24.01 -7.89 -25.87
N LEU A 123 23.65 -6.96 -25.00
CA LEU A 123 24.06 -5.56 -25.01
C LEU A 123 24.87 -5.25 -23.74
N ILE A 124 26.00 -4.55 -23.89
CA ILE A 124 26.61 -3.81 -22.77
C ILE A 124 26.78 -2.36 -23.22
N ALA A 125 25.89 -1.48 -22.77
CA ALA A 125 25.92 -0.06 -23.10
C ALA A 125 26.42 0.74 -21.89
N SER A 126 27.45 1.57 -22.06
CA SER A 126 28.05 2.27 -20.93
C SER A 126 28.61 3.65 -21.24
N THR A 127 28.44 4.57 -20.27
CA THR A 127 29.17 5.86 -20.24
C THR A 127 30.45 5.78 -19.40
N LEU A 128 30.65 4.67 -18.68
CA LEU A 128 31.90 4.32 -18.02
C LEU A 128 32.85 3.64 -19.02
N ASN A 129 34.15 3.89 -18.88
CA ASN A 129 35.16 3.38 -19.81
C ASN A 129 35.70 2.01 -19.39
N LEU A 130 35.63 1.05 -20.31
CA LEU A 130 36.35 -0.23 -20.29
C LEU A 130 37.65 -0.10 -21.12
N THR A 131 38.79 -0.59 -20.62
CA THR A 131 40.05 -0.56 -21.38
C THR A 131 40.11 -1.65 -22.47
N ASN A 132 41.03 -1.52 -23.42
CA ASN A 132 41.24 -2.56 -24.42
C ASN A 132 41.84 -3.85 -23.82
N GLU A 133 42.67 -3.73 -22.78
CA GLU A 133 43.31 -4.86 -22.13
C GLU A 133 42.31 -5.64 -21.29
N ASP A 134 41.46 -4.93 -20.53
CA ASP A 134 40.38 -5.52 -19.75
C ASP A 134 39.40 -6.30 -20.63
N PHE A 135 38.90 -5.68 -21.70
CA PHE A 135 38.01 -6.33 -22.67
C PHE A 135 38.62 -7.59 -23.32
N LEU A 136 39.90 -7.54 -23.72
CA LEU A 136 40.57 -8.69 -24.35
C LEU A 136 40.89 -9.82 -23.37
N ASN A 137 41.03 -9.50 -22.09
CA ASN A 137 41.23 -10.47 -21.00
C ASN A 137 39.90 -10.99 -20.40
N GLY A 138 38.76 -10.43 -20.80
CA GLY A 138 37.45 -10.74 -20.21
C GLY A 138 37.21 -10.12 -18.82
N ASN A 139 38.07 -9.20 -18.38
CA ASN A 139 37.87 -8.44 -17.14
C ASN A 139 36.85 -7.33 -17.40
N TYR A 140 35.72 -7.35 -16.70
CA TYR A 140 34.66 -6.35 -16.87
C TYR A 140 34.75 -5.26 -15.81
N LEU A 141 35.83 -4.47 -15.89
CA LEU A 141 36.08 -3.31 -15.03
C LEU A 141 35.81 -2.00 -15.80
N PHE A 142 34.70 -1.35 -15.48
CA PHE A 142 34.25 -0.09 -16.06
C PHE A 142 34.52 1.06 -15.09
N THR A 143 35.11 2.16 -15.56
CA THR A 143 35.51 3.31 -14.72
C THR A 143 35.11 4.65 -15.32
N GLN A 144 34.61 5.57 -14.51
CA GLN A 144 34.24 6.91 -14.97
C GLN A 144 35.47 7.68 -15.50
N ASN A 145 35.31 8.28 -16.67
CA ASN A 145 36.33 9.11 -17.30
C ASN A 145 35.69 10.43 -17.77
N GLY A 146 35.87 11.48 -16.99
CA GLY A 146 35.23 12.79 -17.22
C GLY A 146 33.99 13.01 -16.35
N ALA A 147 33.06 13.83 -16.85
CA ALA A 147 32.00 14.46 -16.05
C ALA A 147 30.82 13.54 -15.64
N GLY A 148 30.81 12.26 -16.05
CA GLY A 148 29.76 11.31 -15.67
C GLY A 148 28.45 11.52 -16.44
N ALA A 149 28.44 11.25 -17.74
CA ALA A 149 27.23 11.39 -18.55
C ALA A 149 26.18 10.30 -18.23
N PRO A 150 24.87 10.62 -18.36
CA PRO A 150 23.79 9.67 -18.12
C PRO A 150 23.56 8.69 -19.28
N LEU A 151 22.79 7.64 -19.00
CA LEU A 151 22.21 6.75 -20.00
C LEU A 151 20.68 6.75 -19.87
N THR A 152 19.97 7.11 -20.94
CA THR A 152 18.50 7.19 -20.95
C THR A 152 17.90 6.16 -21.92
N VAL A 153 16.92 5.41 -21.43
CA VAL A 153 16.01 4.57 -22.22
C VAL A 153 14.66 5.30 -22.30
N ALA A 154 14.42 6.00 -23.40
CA ALA A 154 13.32 6.93 -23.53
C ALA A 154 11.98 6.26 -23.88
N ASN A 155 10.89 6.99 -23.64
CA ASN A 155 9.51 6.50 -23.77
C ASN A 155 9.25 5.80 -25.12
N GLY A 156 8.90 4.52 -25.09
CA GLY A 156 8.65 3.68 -26.26
C GLY A 156 9.84 2.83 -26.75
N ALA A 157 11.07 3.10 -26.31
CA ALA A 157 12.26 2.34 -26.71
C ALA A 157 12.14 0.83 -26.36
N GLN A 158 12.52 -0.03 -27.30
CA GLN A 158 12.48 -1.50 -27.15
C GLN A 158 13.89 -2.08 -27.18
N LEU A 159 14.32 -2.68 -26.07
CA LEU A 159 15.59 -3.38 -25.95
C LEU A 159 15.32 -4.86 -25.67
N THR A 160 15.74 -5.77 -26.56
CA THR A 160 15.37 -7.19 -26.48
C THR A 160 16.56 -8.10 -26.77
N THR A 161 16.61 -9.26 -26.10
CA THR A 161 17.50 -10.36 -26.48
C THR A 161 16.77 -11.65 -26.84
N ALA A 162 17.50 -12.52 -27.54
CA ALA A 162 17.18 -13.95 -27.54
C ALA A 162 17.23 -14.54 -26.12
N ALA A 163 16.64 -15.73 -25.95
CA ALA A 163 16.67 -16.44 -24.67
C ALA A 163 18.11 -16.69 -24.17
N GLY A 164 18.33 -16.55 -22.86
CA GLY A 164 19.66 -16.64 -22.24
C GLY A 164 20.61 -15.47 -22.58
N GLY A 165 20.10 -14.39 -23.18
CA GLY A 165 20.86 -13.17 -23.45
C GLY A 165 21.00 -12.24 -22.24
N GLN A 166 21.80 -11.18 -22.40
CA GLN A 166 21.95 -10.15 -21.36
C GLN A 166 21.83 -8.71 -21.88
N ILE A 167 21.30 -7.81 -21.05
CA ILE A 167 21.33 -6.37 -21.27
C ILE A 167 21.90 -5.72 -20.02
N TRP A 168 23.13 -5.20 -20.12
CA TRP A 168 23.76 -4.45 -19.03
C TRP A 168 23.90 -2.97 -19.42
N LEU A 169 23.32 -2.08 -18.63
CA LEU A 169 23.35 -0.63 -18.78
C LEU A 169 24.17 -0.06 -17.62
N MET A 170 25.28 0.63 -17.90
CA MET A 170 26.24 1.07 -16.87
C MET A 170 26.63 2.54 -17.05
N ALA A 171 26.22 3.44 -16.16
CA ALA A 171 26.46 4.88 -16.32
C ALA A 171 26.73 5.56 -14.96
N ASN A 172 26.98 6.87 -14.96
CA ASN A 172 27.00 7.64 -13.71
C ASN A 172 25.58 7.77 -13.11
N SER A 173 24.57 7.93 -13.95
CA SER A 173 23.13 7.87 -13.60
C SER A 173 22.33 7.26 -14.77
N ILE A 174 21.21 6.60 -14.47
CA ILE A 174 20.37 5.88 -15.44
C ILE A 174 18.91 6.31 -15.31
N GLU A 175 18.26 6.53 -16.45
CA GLU A 175 16.83 6.88 -16.54
C GLU A 175 16.13 5.91 -17.51
N GLN A 176 15.09 5.21 -17.05
CA GLN A 176 14.17 4.46 -17.91
C GLN A 176 12.78 5.08 -17.84
N GLN A 177 12.27 5.55 -18.98
CA GLN A 177 10.98 6.24 -19.07
C GLN A 177 9.79 5.31 -19.35
N VAL A 178 8.59 5.80 -19.07
CA VAL A 178 7.29 5.12 -19.29
C VAL A 178 7.14 4.52 -20.69
N ASN A 179 6.46 3.38 -20.81
CA ASN A 179 6.28 2.60 -22.05
C ASN A 179 7.56 2.12 -22.75
N SER A 180 8.76 2.39 -22.23
CA SER A 180 9.97 1.69 -22.67
C SER A 180 10.04 0.29 -22.06
N ASN A 181 10.71 -0.64 -22.74
CA ASN A 181 10.73 -2.05 -22.37
C ASN A 181 12.13 -2.64 -22.59
N ILE A 182 12.61 -3.38 -21.58
CA ILE A 182 13.84 -4.17 -21.61
C ILE A 182 13.47 -5.64 -21.39
N THR A 183 13.69 -6.51 -22.39
CA THR A 183 13.25 -7.91 -22.37
C THR A 183 14.42 -8.89 -22.54
N THR A 184 14.71 -9.69 -21.52
CA THR A 184 15.76 -10.73 -21.52
C THR A 184 15.21 -12.07 -20.99
N PRO A 185 14.47 -12.84 -21.80
CA PRO A 185 13.87 -14.11 -21.38
C PRO A 185 14.94 -15.14 -21.02
N GLU A 186 14.77 -15.88 -19.92
CA GLU A 186 15.76 -16.85 -19.41
C GLU A 186 17.17 -16.23 -19.20
N GLY A 187 17.25 -14.90 -19.13
CA GLY A 187 18.46 -14.10 -19.28
C GLY A 187 18.70 -13.12 -18.12
N GLN A 188 19.51 -12.08 -18.36
CA GLN A 188 19.90 -11.12 -17.32
C GLN A 188 19.78 -9.65 -17.78
N THR A 189 18.90 -8.87 -17.14
CA THR A 189 18.88 -7.41 -17.25
C THR A 189 19.58 -6.79 -16.03
N VAL A 190 20.55 -5.90 -16.26
CA VAL A 190 21.25 -5.18 -15.18
C VAL A 190 21.36 -3.68 -15.50
N LEU A 191 20.95 -2.84 -14.55
CA LEU A 191 21.12 -1.39 -14.57
C LEU A 191 22.03 -0.99 -13.41
N ALA A 192 23.18 -0.38 -13.69
CA ALA A 192 24.17 0.01 -12.68
C ALA A 192 24.60 1.49 -12.83
N ALA A 193 24.16 2.33 -11.90
CA ALA A 193 24.56 3.72 -11.75
C ALA A 193 25.72 3.85 -10.74
N GLY A 194 26.87 4.36 -11.16
CA GLY A 194 28.05 4.49 -10.31
C GLY A 194 29.27 5.11 -11.01
N THR A 195 30.32 5.38 -10.23
CA THR A 195 31.62 5.86 -10.72
C THR A 195 32.53 4.71 -11.20
N GLN A 196 32.29 3.50 -10.72
CA GLN A 196 32.95 2.27 -11.16
C GLN A 196 31.96 1.11 -11.07
N VAL A 197 31.99 0.23 -12.07
CA VAL A 197 31.29 -1.06 -12.05
C VAL A 197 32.30 -2.15 -12.37
N GLN A 198 32.49 -3.10 -11.45
CA GLN A 198 33.25 -4.32 -11.71
C GLN A 198 32.31 -5.53 -11.68
N VAL A 199 32.35 -6.35 -12.72
CA VAL A 199 31.63 -7.64 -12.76
C VAL A 199 32.63 -8.77 -12.53
N VAL A 200 32.34 -9.64 -11.55
CA VAL A 200 33.19 -10.80 -11.20
C VAL A 200 32.36 -12.08 -11.07
N GLU A 201 32.91 -13.22 -11.44
CA GLU A 201 32.28 -14.53 -11.25
C GLU A 201 32.62 -15.07 -9.86
N SER A 202 31.60 -15.51 -9.10
CA SER A 202 31.77 -16.03 -7.74
C SER A 202 32.29 -17.47 -7.74
N ALA A 203 32.73 -17.97 -6.58
CA ALA A 203 33.15 -19.37 -6.42
C ALA A 203 32.02 -20.40 -6.67
N LEU A 204 30.78 -19.94 -6.81
CA LEU A 204 29.60 -20.75 -7.14
C LEU A 204 29.15 -20.58 -8.61
N GLY A 205 29.83 -19.73 -9.40
CA GLY A 205 29.47 -19.41 -10.79
C GLY A 205 28.46 -18.27 -10.95
N ASN A 206 28.12 -17.56 -9.87
CA ASN A 206 27.18 -16.44 -9.91
C ASN A 206 27.90 -15.15 -10.35
N MET A 207 27.22 -14.30 -11.12
CA MET A 207 27.77 -13.01 -11.55
C MET A 207 27.52 -11.96 -10.48
N VAL A 208 28.59 -11.37 -9.94
CA VAL A 208 28.54 -10.38 -8.86
C VAL A 208 28.86 -9.00 -9.42
N PHE A 209 27.99 -8.02 -9.13
CA PHE A 209 28.14 -6.63 -9.57
C PHE A 209 28.61 -5.77 -8.40
N ASN A 210 29.85 -5.30 -8.48
CA ASN A 210 30.46 -4.41 -7.49
C ASN A 210 30.40 -2.98 -8.02
N VAL A 211 29.51 -2.15 -7.47
CA VAL A 211 29.21 -0.79 -7.97
C VAL A 211 29.67 0.25 -6.96
N THR A 212 30.69 1.03 -7.31
CA THR A 212 31.21 2.12 -6.45
C THR A 212 30.50 3.42 -6.75
N THR A 213 29.84 4.00 -5.75
CA THR A 213 29.06 5.24 -5.85
C THR A 213 29.80 6.45 -5.25
N ASP A 214 29.28 7.65 -5.47
CA ASP A 214 29.80 8.92 -4.95
C ASP A 214 28.77 9.77 -4.15
N GLY A 215 27.57 9.21 -3.92
CA GLY A 215 26.44 9.93 -3.30
C GLY A 215 25.58 10.74 -4.27
N THR A 216 25.82 10.65 -5.58
CA THR A 216 25.04 11.36 -6.63
C THR A 216 24.53 10.45 -7.76
N ASN A 217 24.79 9.15 -7.68
CA ASN A 217 24.47 8.19 -8.74
C ASN A 217 23.03 7.70 -8.63
N ASN A 218 22.14 8.24 -9.46
CA ASN A 218 20.70 7.93 -9.41
C ASN A 218 20.28 6.93 -10.50
N LEU A 219 19.28 6.13 -10.20
CA LEU A 219 18.67 5.15 -11.09
C LEU A 219 17.14 5.25 -10.96
N GLU A 220 16.48 5.73 -12.01
CA GLU A 220 15.03 5.91 -12.07
C GLU A 220 14.42 4.95 -13.11
N THR A 221 13.37 4.21 -12.73
CA THR A 221 12.73 3.19 -13.59
C THR A 221 11.20 3.30 -13.60
N LEU A 222 10.69 3.86 -14.70
CA LEU A 222 9.27 4.09 -14.99
C LEU A 222 8.72 3.16 -16.08
N GLY A 223 9.57 2.30 -16.66
CA GLY A 223 9.24 1.39 -17.76
C GLY A 223 9.16 -0.08 -17.33
N ALA A 224 9.08 -0.99 -18.30
CA ALA A 224 9.03 -2.43 -18.08
C ALA A 224 10.42 -3.09 -18.18
N ILE A 225 10.69 -4.05 -17.30
CA ILE A 225 11.87 -4.92 -17.32
C ILE A 225 11.38 -6.37 -17.21
N ALA A 226 11.36 -7.10 -18.33
CA ALA A 226 10.86 -8.47 -18.44
C ALA A 226 12.01 -9.48 -18.54
N SER A 227 12.31 -10.15 -17.43
CA SER A 227 13.34 -11.19 -17.28
C SER A 227 12.72 -12.50 -16.76
N ALA A 228 11.60 -12.94 -17.33
CA ALA A 228 10.93 -14.19 -16.96
C ALA A 228 11.89 -15.39 -17.03
N LYS A 229 11.86 -16.25 -15.99
CA LYS A 229 12.84 -17.32 -15.70
C LYS A 229 14.30 -16.86 -15.60
N GLY A 230 14.55 -15.56 -15.47
CA GLY A 230 15.87 -14.94 -15.50
C GLY A 230 16.14 -14.09 -14.26
N ALA A 231 16.99 -13.09 -14.42
CA ALA A 231 17.34 -12.16 -13.34
C ALA A 231 17.27 -10.68 -13.75
N ALA A 232 16.79 -9.84 -12.84
CA ALA A 232 16.81 -8.38 -12.93
C ALA A 232 17.64 -7.79 -11.77
N GLY A 233 18.64 -6.96 -12.08
CA GLY A 233 19.54 -6.34 -11.10
C GLY A 233 19.64 -4.82 -11.26
N LEU A 234 19.30 -4.06 -10.22
CA LEU A 234 19.38 -2.60 -10.18
C LEU A 234 20.34 -2.16 -9.07
N PHE A 235 21.30 -1.30 -9.40
CA PHE A 235 22.38 -0.89 -8.50
C PHE A 235 22.64 0.62 -8.62
N ALA A 236 22.61 1.37 -7.52
CA ALA A 236 22.81 2.83 -7.53
C ALA A 236 23.20 3.37 -6.15
N ASP A 237 23.33 4.70 -6.02
CA ASP A 237 23.21 5.35 -4.71
C ASP A 237 21.74 5.49 -4.32
N ASN A 238 20.93 6.03 -5.23
CA ASN A 238 19.49 6.18 -5.04
C ASN A 238 18.75 5.46 -6.18
N ILE A 239 17.80 4.59 -5.81
CA ILE A 239 16.94 3.84 -6.74
C ILE A 239 15.49 4.29 -6.53
N THR A 240 14.82 4.69 -7.61
CA THR A 240 13.37 4.93 -7.64
C THR A 240 12.73 4.04 -8.69
N HIS A 241 11.68 3.31 -8.31
CA HIS A 241 10.96 2.39 -9.19
C HIS A 241 9.45 2.61 -9.12
N SER A 242 8.85 2.88 -10.28
CA SER A 242 7.39 3.02 -10.46
C SER A 242 6.87 2.49 -11.80
N GLY A 243 7.67 1.62 -12.43
CA GLY A 243 7.28 0.80 -13.59
C GLY A 243 7.02 -0.67 -13.19
N GLU A 244 7.45 -1.61 -14.03
CA GLU A 244 7.31 -3.06 -13.79
C GLU A 244 8.67 -3.76 -13.89
N ILE A 245 9.03 -4.57 -12.89
CA ILE A 245 10.10 -5.58 -12.96
C ILE A 245 9.46 -6.96 -12.85
N ASN A 246 9.47 -7.69 -13.96
CA ASN A 246 8.83 -8.98 -14.10
C ASN A 246 9.89 -10.07 -14.34
N ALA A 247 10.20 -10.83 -13.29
CA ALA A 247 11.08 -11.99 -13.33
C ALA A 247 10.32 -13.23 -12.85
N GLN A 248 9.13 -13.48 -13.41
CA GLN A 248 8.27 -14.62 -13.04
C GLN A 248 8.98 -15.98 -13.14
N SER A 249 8.62 -16.87 -12.23
CA SER A 249 9.18 -18.23 -12.11
C SER A 249 8.36 -19.24 -12.93
N ALA A 250 9.02 -20.20 -13.60
CA ALA A 250 8.36 -21.22 -14.42
C ALA A 250 9.29 -22.38 -14.80
N ASP A 251 8.74 -23.55 -15.15
CA ASP A 251 9.46 -24.79 -15.51
C ASP A 251 10.51 -25.22 -14.46
N GLY A 252 10.29 -24.92 -13.18
CA GLY A 252 11.24 -25.16 -12.09
C GLY A 252 12.42 -24.18 -12.02
N ALA A 253 12.43 -23.12 -12.83
CA ALA A 253 13.36 -22.01 -12.74
C ALA A 253 12.79 -20.87 -11.89
N SER A 254 13.35 -20.68 -10.69
CA SER A 254 13.07 -19.53 -9.83
C SER A 254 13.68 -18.26 -10.46
N GLY A 255 12.84 -17.26 -10.73
CA GLY A 255 13.31 -15.95 -11.15
C GLY A 255 13.85 -15.11 -9.99
N LEU A 256 14.74 -14.16 -10.30
CA LEU A 256 15.50 -13.40 -9.31
C LEU A 256 15.41 -11.89 -9.56
N VAL A 257 15.06 -11.11 -8.52
CA VAL A 257 15.15 -9.65 -8.53
C VAL A 257 16.06 -9.16 -7.42
N VAL A 258 16.99 -8.26 -7.74
CA VAL A 258 17.90 -7.62 -6.78
C VAL A 258 17.92 -6.11 -7.01
N LEU A 259 17.46 -5.33 -6.05
CA LEU A 259 17.64 -3.87 -6.00
C LEU A 259 18.57 -3.56 -4.82
N ASN A 260 19.71 -2.92 -5.08
CA ASN A 260 20.69 -2.57 -4.04
C ASN A 260 21.16 -1.12 -4.19
N ALA A 261 20.71 -0.26 -3.28
CA ALA A 261 21.03 1.16 -3.20
C ALA A 261 22.04 1.44 -2.07
N THR A 262 23.15 2.14 -2.32
CA THR A 262 24.09 2.51 -1.23
C THR A 262 23.51 3.56 -0.28
N ASN A 263 22.41 4.21 -0.64
CA ASN A 263 21.73 5.24 0.14
C ASN A 263 20.22 4.96 0.21
N ASN A 264 19.41 5.28 -0.80
CA ASN A 264 17.94 5.18 -0.71
C ASN A 264 17.31 4.31 -1.81
N LEU A 265 16.29 3.53 -1.45
CA LEU A 265 15.47 2.73 -2.37
C LEU A 265 13.98 3.04 -2.14
N THR A 266 13.29 3.51 -3.17
CA THR A 266 11.84 3.77 -3.13
C THR A 266 11.13 2.99 -4.22
N ILE A 267 10.13 2.19 -3.85
CA ILE A 267 9.12 1.65 -4.75
C ILE A 267 7.87 2.52 -4.57
N GLU A 268 7.50 3.27 -5.61
CA GLU A 268 6.39 4.24 -5.52
C GLU A 268 5.02 3.57 -5.74
N ASP A 269 3.91 4.29 -5.49
CA ASP A 269 2.52 3.81 -5.57
C ASP A 269 2.08 3.17 -6.93
N ASN A 270 2.93 3.12 -7.96
CA ASN A 270 2.68 2.37 -9.22
C ASN A 270 3.71 1.25 -9.50
N GLY A 271 4.73 1.09 -8.65
CA GLY A 271 5.85 0.16 -8.90
C GLY A 271 5.48 -1.29 -8.60
N MET A 272 5.68 -2.17 -9.58
CA MET A 272 5.40 -3.61 -9.46
C MET A 272 6.69 -4.44 -9.62
N ILE A 273 7.04 -5.23 -8.61
CA ILE A 273 8.12 -6.21 -8.66
C ILE A 273 7.53 -7.61 -8.49
N ASN A 274 7.62 -8.43 -9.53
CA ASN A 274 6.96 -9.74 -9.59
C ASN A 274 7.98 -10.84 -9.95
N SER A 275 8.20 -11.79 -9.03
CA SER A 275 8.95 -13.04 -9.28
C SER A 275 8.10 -14.30 -9.11
N SER A 276 6.79 -14.12 -8.94
CA SER A 276 5.79 -15.16 -8.70
C SER A 276 5.78 -16.22 -9.81
N SER A 277 5.39 -17.43 -9.43
CA SER A 277 5.27 -18.57 -10.34
C SER A 277 4.07 -18.45 -11.28
N THR A 278 4.18 -19.00 -12.49
CA THR A 278 3.07 -19.08 -13.46
C THR A 278 2.49 -20.47 -13.67
N ASP A 279 3.06 -21.51 -13.04
CA ASP A 279 2.70 -22.91 -13.29
C ASP A 279 2.46 -23.73 -12.00
N ASN A 280 3.33 -24.71 -11.71
CA ASN A 280 3.37 -25.50 -10.49
C ASN A 280 4.73 -25.39 -9.76
N SER A 281 5.59 -24.46 -10.19
CA SER A 281 6.86 -24.11 -9.55
C SER A 281 6.64 -23.27 -8.31
N ASP A 282 7.63 -23.26 -7.42
CA ASP A 282 7.69 -22.36 -6.27
C ASP A 282 7.89 -20.89 -6.70
N GLY A 283 7.54 -19.95 -5.83
CA GLY A 283 7.78 -18.52 -6.04
C GLY A 283 9.27 -18.16 -6.14
N GLY A 284 9.56 -17.03 -6.78
CA GLY A 284 10.94 -16.57 -7.00
C GLY A 284 11.61 -15.93 -5.78
N VAL A 285 12.74 -15.26 -6.02
CA VAL A 285 13.52 -14.56 -4.98
C VAL A 285 13.57 -13.06 -5.27
N ILE A 286 13.26 -12.24 -4.28
CA ILE A 286 13.37 -10.79 -4.33
C ILE A 286 14.25 -10.31 -3.17
N SER A 287 15.29 -9.54 -3.47
CA SER A 287 16.17 -8.91 -2.49
C SER A 287 16.18 -7.40 -2.72
N LEU A 288 15.61 -6.65 -1.78
CA LEU A 288 15.57 -5.19 -1.79
C LEU A 288 16.46 -4.67 -0.65
N THR A 289 17.50 -3.90 -0.98
CA THR A 289 18.50 -3.42 -0.01
C THR A 289 18.75 -1.93 -0.19
N ALA A 290 18.81 -1.21 0.92
CA ALA A 290 19.25 0.18 1.01
C ALA A 290 20.29 0.37 2.13
N GLY A 291 21.28 1.23 1.91
CA GLY A 291 22.20 1.63 2.98
C GLY A 291 21.52 2.47 4.07
N ASN A 292 20.67 3.42 3.66
CA ASN A 292 19.91 4.32 4.52
C ASN A 292 18.41 3.94 4.52
N LYS A 293 17.61 4.46 3.58
CA LYS A 293 16.14 4.29 3.60
C LYS A 293 15.65 3.30 2.54
N LEU A 294 14.77 2.37 2.90
CA LEU A 294 13.96 1.59 1.96
C LEU A 294 12.47 1.87 2.21
N GLU A 295 11.76 2.32 1.19
CA GLU A 295 10.32 2.59 1.24
C GLU A 295 9.57 1.82 0.15
N VAL A 296 8.59 1.01 0.56
CA VAL A 296 7.56 0.45 -0.31
C VAL A 296 6.28 1.23 -0.02
N GLN A 297 5.80 2.00 -1.01
CA GLN A 297 4.58 2.80 -0.86
C GLN A 297 3.31 1.91 -0.87
N ARG A 298 2.16 2.55 -0.64
CA ARG A 298 0.90 1.91 -0.23
C ARG A 298 0.21 1.13 -1.36
N LEU A 299 0.42 1.53 -2.61
CA LEU A 299 -0.12 0.88 -3.81
C LEU A 299 0.97 0.17 -4.65
N ALA A 300 2.23 0.23 -4.23
CA ALA A 300 3.29 -0.60 -4.80
C ALA A 300 2.97 -2.10 -4.61
N GLU A 301 3.54 -2.97 -5.44
CA GLU A 301 3.42 -4.42 -5.29
C GLU A 301 4.80 -5.10 -5.36
N VAL A 302 5.07 -6.00 -4.41
CA VAL A 302 6.26 -6.85 -4.36
C VAL A 302 5.80 -8.30 -4.11
N SER A 303 5.69 -9.09 -5.18
CA SER A 303 5.05 -10.42 -5.18
C SER A 303 6.04 -11.53 -5.55
N ALA A 304 6.06 -12.60 -4.74
CA ALA A 304 6.85 -13.82 -4.96
C ALA A 304 6.03 -15.08 -4.67
N ASP A 305 4.80 -15.15 -5.16
CA ASP A 305 3.84 -16.23 -4.89
C ASP A 305 4.16 -17.56 -5.60
N GLY A 306 3.81 -18.67 -4.94
CA GLY A 306 3.80 -20.02 -5.54
C GLY A 306 2.75 -20.17 -6.64
N GLY A 307 2.87 -21.21 -7.45
CA GLY A 307 1.99 -21.41 -8.61
C GLY A 307 0.54 -21.72 -8.24
N ILE A 308 -0.42 -21.25 -9.05
CA ILE A 308 -1.85 -21.53 -8.82
C ILE A 308 -2.22 -23.01 -8.99
N THR A 309 -1.35 -23.82 -9.60
CA THR A 309 -1.53 -25.27 -9.77
C THR A 309 -0.62 -26.11 -8.86
N GLY A 310 0.21 -25.47 -8.04
CA GLY A 310 1.18 -26.11 -7.15
C GLY A 310 2.40 -25.22 -6.91
N GLY A 311 3.25 -25.61 -5.96
CA GLY A 311 4.46 -24.87 -5.57
C GLY A 311 4.26 -24.04 -4.30
N ASP A 312 5.34 -23.90 -3.54
CA ASP A 312 5.42 -23.13 -2.32
C ASP A 312 5.61 -21.62 -2.61
N GLY A 313 5.34 -20.77 -1.63
CA GLY A 313 5.67 -19.35 -1.73
C GLY A 313 7.19 -19.11 -1.78
N GLY A 314 7.59 -18.05 -2.48
CA GLY A 314 8.99 -17.68 -2.68
C GLY A 314 9.63 -16.97 -1.47
N ARG A 315 10.69 -16.22 -1.73
CA ARG A 315 11.41 -15.46 -0.69
C ARG A 315 11.55 -13.99 -1.06
N ILE A 316 11.09 -13.12 -0.16
CA ILE A 316 11.32 -11.67 -0.23
C ILE A 316 12.20 -11.28 0.96
N THR A 317 13.19 -10.44 0.76
CA THR A 317 14.03 -9.88 1.84
C THR A 317 14.20 -8.38 1.61
N LEU A 318 13.80 -7.58 2.61
CA LEU A 318 13.90 -6.12 2.62
C LEU A 318 14.90 -5.74 3.72
N THR A 319 15.98 -5.03 3.37
CA THR A 319 17.04 -4.64 4.31
C THR A 319 17.38 -3.17 4.20
N ALA A 320 17.29 -2.43 5.31
CA ALA A 320 17.59 -0.99 5.36
C ALA A 320 18.03 -0.53 6.75
N HIS A 321 18.43 0.74 6.90
CA HIS A 321 18.60 1.37 8.21
C HIS A 321 17.30 2.04 8.70
N ASP A 322 16.54 2.66 7.79
CA ASP A 322 15.13 3.05 7.96
C ASP A 322 14.28 2.29 6.93
N LEU A 323 13.50 1.31 7.39
CA LEU A 323 12.61 0.47 6.60
C LEU A 323 11.16 0.93 6.78
N ARG A 324 10.46 1.12 5.67
CA ARG A 324 9.06 1.54 5.62
C ARG A 324 8.29 0.69 4.61
N VAL A 325 7.28 -0.02 5.07
CA VAL A 325 6.29 -0.70 4.21
C VAL A 325 4.94 -0.10 4.54
N SER A 326 4.44 0.78 3.67
CA SER A 326 3.13 1.43 3.88
C SER A 326 2.02 0.41 3.70
N GLN A 327 1.36 0.01 4.78
CA GLN A 327 0.33 -1.04 4.72
C GLN A 327 -0.95 -0.56 4.02
N ILE A 328 -1.68 -1.51 3.44
CA ILE A 328 -3.10 -1.36 3.12
C ILE A 328 -3.88 -1.64 4.42
N ALA A 329 -5.12 -1.16 4.56
CA ALA A 329 -5.91 -1.25 5.80
C ALA A 329 -6.18 -2.69 6.33
N ASN A 330 -5.77 -3.72 5.59
CA ASN A 330 -5.87 -5.14 5.94
C ASN A 330 -4.47 -5.82 5.99
N GLY A 331 -3.43 -5.09 6.38
CA GLY A 331 -2.05 -5.57 6.55
C GLY A 331 -1.16 -5.41 5.31
N MET A 332 0.00 -6.11 5.32
CA MET A 332 1.00 -6.09 4.25
C MET A 332 0.58 -6.90 3.01
N GLN A 333 -0.49 -6.48 2.33
CA GLN A 333 -0.87 -7.10 1.04
C GLN A 333 0.04 -6.64 -0.12
N ASN A 334 0.74 -5.51 0.03
CA ASN A 334 1.70 -5.01 -0.96
C ASN A 334 3.04 -5.76 -0.99
N VAL A 335 3.37 -6.58 0.01
CA VAL A 335 4.60 -7.39 0.03
C VAL A 335 4.27 -8.82 0.44
N HIS A 336 4.16 -9.74 -0.53
CA HIS A 336 3.54 -11.05 -0.32
C HIS A 336 4.26 -12.19 -1.07
N ALA A 337 4.26 -13.39 -0.47
CA ALA A 337 4.92 -14.58 -0.99
C ALA A 337 4.14 -15.84 -0.57
N ASN A 338 2.88 -15.93 -0.98
CA ASN A 338 1.89 -16.90 -0.55
C ASN A 338 1.93 -18.19 -1.39
N ALA A 339 1.48 -19.30 -0.82
CA ALA A 339 1.11 -20.49 -1.58
C ALA A 339 -0.31 -20.35 -2.15
N ARG A 340 -0.43 -20.07 -3.45
CA ARG A 340 -1.74 -19.94 -4.12
C ARG A 340 -2.43 -21.28 -4.44
N HIS A 341 -1.82 -22.41 -4.10
CA HIS A 341 -2.42 -23.74 -4.22
C HIS A 341 -2.49 -24.42 -2.85
N ALA A 342 -3.61 -25.08 -2.55
CA ALA A 342 -3.95 -25.67 -1.24
C ALA A 342 -3.06 -26.86 -0.79
N SER A 343 -1.96 -27.14 -1.49
CA SER A 343 -0.92 -28.11 -1.10
C SER A 343 0.47 -27.50 -0.95
N GLY A 344 0.64 -26.21 -1.23
CA GLY A 344 1.89 -25.49 -1.00
C GLY A 344 1.95 -24.93 0.41
N VAL A 345 3.15 -24.51 0.81
CA VAL A 345 3.43 -23.80 2.06
C VAL A 345 3.75 -22.35 1.74
N ASP A 346 3.23 -21.40 2.53
CA ASP A 346 3.58 -19.99 2.37
C ASP A 346 5.09 -19.77 2.49
N GLY A 347 5.59 -18.80 1.72
CA GLY A 347 6.99 -18.47 1.58
C GLY A 347 7.51 -17.67 2.76
N THR A 348 8.53 -16.85 2.52
CA THR A 348 9.12 -16.04 3.61
C THR A 348 9.40 -14.62 3.15
N VAL A 349 8.63 -13.67 3.71
CA VAL A 349 8.95 -12.25 3.70
C VAL A 349 9.81 -11.96 4.94
N ILE A 350 11.00 -11.39 4.74
CA ILE A 350 11.91 -11.01 5.81
C ILE A 350 12.10 -9.50 5.77
N LEU A 351 11.69 -8.82 6.83
CA LEU A 351 12.03 -7.43 7.09
C LEU A 351 13.27 -7.42 7.98
N THR A 352 14.28 -6.63 7.64
CA THR A 352 15.52 -6.50 8.42
C THR A 352 15.91 -5.03 8.48
N GLU A 353 15.51 -4.39 9.57
CA GLU A 353 15.94 -3.04 9.87
C GLU A 353 17.23 -3.06 10.71
N THR A 354 18.24 -2.35 10.23
CA THR A 354 19.61 -2.36 10.78
C THR A 354 19.93 -1.12 11.62
N GLY A 355 19.03 -0.13 11.62
CA GLY A 355 19.11 1.04 12.48
C GLY A 355 18.64 0.74 13.91
N ILE A 356 19.41 1.20 14.90
CA ILE A 356 18.95 1.28 16.30
C ILE A 356 18.23 2.62 16.44
N HIS A 357 16.91 2.64 16.31
CA HIS A 357 16.15 3.88 16.41
C HIS A 357 16.28 4.49 17.80
N SER A 358 16.76 5.73 17.84
CA SER A 358 16.41 6.65 18.92
C SER A 358 14.96 7.09 18.69
N TYR A 359 14.10 6.83 19.68
CA TYR A 359 12.80 7.47 19.76
C TYR A 359 13.00 8.73 20.60
N ASP A 360 13.14 9.85 19.92
CA ASP A 360 13.47 11.12 20.57
C ASP A 360 12.18 11.92 20.86
N PRO A 361 12.04 12.48 22.07
CA PRO A 361 10.86 13.27 22.44
C PRO A 361 10.79 14.57 21.63
N VAL A 362 9.74 14.72 20.84
CA VAL A 362 9.49 15.91 20.01
C VAL A 362 8.87 17.00 20.88
N ALA A 363 9.48 18.20 20.86
CA ALA A 363 9.01 19.42 21.52
C ALA A 363 8.85 19.39 23.07
N GLY A 364 9.03 18.24 23.72
CA GLY A 364 8.77 18.05 25.15
C GLY A 364 7.30 17.76 25.47
N GLU A 365 6.98 17.65 26.76
CA GLU A 365 5.62 17.41 27.25
C GLU A 365 4.65 18.51 26.81
N PHE A 366 3.47 18.09 26.34
CA PHE A 366 2.38 18.97 25.97
C PHE A 366 1.14 18.69 26.82
N GLN A 367 0.47 19.76 27.30
CA GLN A 367 -0.79 19.64 28.02
C GLN A 367 -1.96 19.56 27.04
N VAL A 368 -2.73 18.48 27.09
CA VAL A 368 -3.87 18.25 26.19
C VAL A 368 -5.10 19.02 26.67
N ASN A 369 -5.43 19.00 27.97
CA ASN A 369 -6.56 19.74 28.51
C ASN A 369 -6.31 21.27 28.51
N VAL A 370 -7.34 22.03 28.12
CA VAL A 370 -7.40 23.50 28.15
C VAL A 370 -8.20 23.99 29.36
N PHE A 371 -9.19 23.21 29.80
CA PHE A 371 -9.81 23.36 31.11
C PHE A 371 -8.95 22.68 32.19
N THR A 372 -8.70 23.38 33.30
CA THR A 372 -7.69 23.03 34.33
C THR A 372 -8.21 23.29 35.74
N THR A 373 -9.50 23.04 35.98
CA THR A 373 -10.13 23.19 37.30
C THR A 373 -10.67 21.83 37.72
N ASP A 374 -10.45 21.47 38.98
CA ASP A 374 -10.70 20.10 39.46
C ASP A 374 -10.00 19.06 38.55
N ALA A 375 -10.45 17.80 38.54
CA ALA A 375 -9.68 16.70 37.94
C ALA A 375 -10.05 16.40 36.47
N GLN A 376 -9.03 16.25 35.62
CA GLN A 376 -9.10 15.60 34.32
C GLN A 376 -8.36 14.24 34.41
N THR A 377 -9.03 13.14 34.06
CA THR A 377 -8.54 11.76 34.32
C THR A 377 -8.91 10.79 33.21
N PHE A 378 -8.40 9.55 33.27
CA PHE A 378 -8.67 8.47 32.29
C PHE A 378 -8.52 8.94 30.82
N PRO A 379 -7.32 9.36 30.41
CA PRO A 379 -7.05 9.71 29.02
C PRO A 379 -7.01 8.46 28.14
N GLU A 380 -7.61 8.56 26.96
CA GLU A 380 -7.60 7.54 25.92
C GLU A 380 -7.19 8.14 24.57
N ILE A 381 -6.65 7.30 23.68
CA ILE A 381 -5.98 7.78 22.45
C ILE A 381 -6.20 6.81 21.28
N ALA A 382 -6.58 7.34 20.12
CA ALA A 382 -6.76 6.54 18.90
C ALA A 382 -6.19 7.22 17.66
N ALA A 383 -5.48 6.44 16.85
CA ALA A 383 -5.08 6.85 15.51
C ALA A 383 -6.28 6.77 14.54
N LEU A 384 -6.45 7.81 13.72
CA LEU A 384 -7.55 7.92 12.76
C LEU A 384 -7.10 7.57 11.35
N ALA A 385 -8.00 6.99 10.55
CA ALA A 385 -7.77 6.83 9.12
C ALA A 385 -7.59 8.21 8.46
N GLY A 386 -6.39 8.47 7.93
CA GLY A 386 -5.93 9.80 7.52
C GLY A 386 -4.74 10.34 8.32
N GLY A 387 -4.34 9.67 9.43
CA GLY A 387 -3.09 9.94 10.14
C GLY A 387 -3.16 11.01 11.25
N LYS A 388 -4.34 11.58 11.51
CA LYS A 388 -4.62 12.36 12.72
C LYS A 388 -4.73 11.44 13.94
N ILE A 389 -4.58 11.99 15.14
CA ILE A 389 -4.81 11.30 16.42
C ILE A 389 -5.95 12.01 17.16
N VAL A 390 -6.88 11.27 17.76
CA VAL A 390 -7.82 11.81 18.76
C VAL A 390 -7.34 11.43 20.16
N VAL A 391 -7.44 12.35 21.10
CA VAL A 391 -7.29 12.11 22.55
C VAL A 391 -8.62 12.48 23.21
N THR A 392 -9.13 11.58 24.04
CA THR A 392 -10.36 11.75 24.85
C THR A 392 -10.03 11.62 26.34
N TRP A 393 -10.80 12.23 27.23
CA TRP A 393 -10.67 12.08 28.69
C TRP A 393 -11.97 12.48 29.40
N GLN A 394 -12.11 12.16 30.70
CA GLN A 394 -13.19 12.70 31.53
C GLN A 394 -12.71 13.94 32.32
N SER A 395 -13.56 14.96 32.44
CA SER A 395 -13.24 16.26 33.03
C SER A 395 -14.29 16.68 34.06
N LYS A 396 -13.84 16.97 35.28
CA LYS A 396 -14.73 17.31 36.39
C LYS A 396 -15.25 18.74 36.32
N GLY A 397 -16.55 18.97 36.53
CA GLY A 397 -17.13 20.31 36.66
C GLY A 397 -17.12 21.19 35.40
N GLN A 398 -16.76 20.65 34.23
CA GLN A 398 -16.51 21.45 33.02
C GLN A 398 -17.80 21.82 32.25
N ASP A 399 -18.79 20.94 32.23
CA ASP A 399 -20.15 21.20 31.72
C ASP A 399 -21.03 21.89 32.77
N GLY A 400 -20.76 21.62 34.05
CA GLY A 400 -21.37 22.24 35.21
C GLY A 400 -21.90 21.28 36.27
N ASP A 401 -21.72 19.96 36.09
CA ASP A 401 -22.09 18.92 37.06
C ASP A 401 -20.87 18.11 37.52
N GLU A 402 -20.95 16.78 37.73
CA GLU A 402 -19.83 15.98 38.26
C GLU A 402 -18.71 15.72 37.23
N PHE A 403 -18.84 14.77 36.29
CA PHE A 403 -17.86 14.56 35.20
C PHE A 403 -18.56 14.53 33.84
N GLY A 404 -17.91 15.13 32.83
CA GLY A 404 -18.26 15.01 31.42
C GLY A 404 -17.08 14.53 30.57
N ILE A 405 -17.33 14.08 29.34
CA ILE A 405 -16.32 13.51 28.44
C ILE A 405 -15.90 14.54 27.39
N TYR A 406 -14.59 14.76 27.24
CA TYR A 406 -14.00 15.79 26.38
C TYR A 406 -12.94 15.22 25.45
N ALA A 407 -12.65 15.95 24.37
CA ALA A 407 -11.71 15.52 23.35
C ALA A 407 -10.95 16.67 22.69
N ARG A 408 -9.79 16.32 22.13
CA ARG A 408 -9.03 17.11 21.15
C ARG A 408 -8.45 16.21 20.07
N ILE A 409 -8.26 16.77 18.89
CA ILE A 409 -7.64 16.10 17.74
C ILE A 409 -6.29 16.76 17.46
N TYR A 410 -5.26 15.94 17.37
CA TYR A 410 -3.91 16.32 16.93
C TYR A 410 -3.73 15.96 15.45
N ASP A 411 -3.15 16.88 14.69
CA ASP A 411 -2.69 16.64 13.34
C ASP A 411 -1.15 16.58 13.30
N PRO A 412 -0.55 15.38 13.16
CA PRO A 412 0.91 15.22 13.13
C PRO A 412 1.59 15.86 11.92
N SER A 413 0.84 16.19 10.86
CA SER A 413 1.38 16.74 9.60
C SER A 413 1.61 18.25 9.66
N THR A 414 0.70 18.97 10.34
CA THR A 414 0.81 20.41 10.63
C THR A 414 1.43 20.68 12.00
N ASN A 415 1.51 19.65 12.86
CA ASN A 415 1.85 19.76 14.29
C ASN A 415 0.90 20.72 15.05
N THR A 416 -0.40 20.61 14.80
CA THR A 416 -1.43 21.46 15.44
C THR A 416 -2.48 20.63 16.16
N TRP A 417 -2.96 21.15 17.29
CA TRP A 417 -4.13 20.62 18.00
C TRP A 417 -5.39 21.43 17.67
N SER A 418 -6.54 20.76 17.67
CA SER A 418 -7.85 21.40 17.63
C SER A 418 -8.12 22.22 18.90
N ASN A 419 -9.22 22.97 18.88
CA ASN A 419 -9.90 23.36 20.12
C ASN A 419 -10.39 22.11 20.86
N GLU A 420 -10.60 22.26 22.16
CA GLU A 420 -11.28 21.29 23.02
C GLU A 420 -12.79 21.31 22.75
N PHE A 421 -13.42 20.13 22.76
CA PHE A 421 -14.87 19.98 22.54
C PHE A 421 -15.45 18.84 23.40
N PRO A 422 -16.73 18.94 23.82
CA PRO A 422 -17.41 17.86 24.54
C PRO A 422 -17.83 16.73 23.60
N ILE A 423 -17.78 15.50 24.11
CA ILE A 423 -18.28 14.28 23.48
C ILE A 423 -19.73 14.02 23.86
N ASN A 424 -20.05 14.13 25.16
CA ASN A 424 -21.41 14.06 25.69
C ASN A 424 -22.21 15.35 25.43
N THR A 425 -23.52 15.25 25.65
CA THR A 425 -24.56 16.28 25.54
C THR A 425 -25.63 16.12 26.62
N THR A 426 -25.80 14.92 27.17
CA THR A 426 -26.21 14.69 28.55
C THR A 426 -25.10 15.19 29.48
N THR A 427 -25.47 15.93 30.53
CA THR A 427 -24.55 16.62 31.46
C THR A 427 -25.15 16.63 32.89
N ALA A 428 -25.71 15.50 33.30
CA ALA A 428 -26.38 15.34 34.59
C ALA A 428 -25.78 14.12 35.29
N ASP A 429 -25.49 14.25 36.59
CA ASP A 429 -24.81 13.22 37.37
C ASP A 429 -23.43 12.84 36.72
N GLU A 430 -22.92 11.60 36.84
CA GLU A 430 -21.56 11.23 36.41
C GLU A 430 -21.50 10.63 34.98
N GLN A 431 -20.61 11.14 34.11
CA GLN A 431 -20.22 10.53 32.83
C GLN A 431 -18.70 10.24 32.83
N ASP A 432 -18.32 8.96 32.78
CA ASP A 432 -16.94 8.51 33.06
C ASP A 432 -16.44 7.38 32.14
N SER A 433 -15.19 6.94 32.36
CA SER A 433 -14.59 5.74 31.75
C SER A 433 -14.73 5.68 30.22
N VAL A 434 -14.16 6.69 29.58
CA VAL A 434 -14.17 6.83 28.11
C VAL A 434 -13.36 5.71 27.44
N ALA A 435 -13.75 5.32 26.23
CA ALA A 435 -12.94 4.55 25.29
C ALA A 435 -13.19 5.04 23.85
N VAL A 436 -12.18 4.96 22.97
CA VAL A 436 -12.26 5.52 21.59
C VAL A 436 -11.60 4.61 20.56
N ALA A 437 -12.21 4.51 19.38
CA ALA A 437 -11.63 3.83 18.21
C ALA A 437 -11.78 4.64 16.93
N GLY A 438 -10.71 4.69 16.12
CA GLY A 438 -10.76 5.16 14.74
C GLY A 438 -11.42 4.12 13.83
N LEU A 439 -12.31 4.55 12.94
CA LEU A 439 -13.05 3.70 12.00
C LEU A 439 -12.40 3.74 10.59
N PRO A 440 -12.43 2.63 9.82
CA PRO A 440 -11.84 2.57 8.48
C PRO A 440 -12.41 3.56 7.45
N ASN A 441 -13.56 4.17 7.73
CA ASN A 441 -14.21 5.18 6.89
C ASN A 441 -13.71 6.62 7.14
N GLY A 442 -12.78 6.84 8.07
CA GLY A 442 -12.28 8.17 8.45
C GLY A 442 -12.95 8.80 9.68
N ASN A 443 -14.00 8.17 10.22
CA ASN A 443 -14.65 8.63 11.44
C ASN A 443 -13.94 8.09 12.69
N PHE A 444 -14.37 8.54 13.87
CA PHE A 444 -14.10 7.85 15.13
C PHE A 444 -15.38 7.65 15.93
N VAL A 445 -15.37 6.65 16.80
CA VAL A 445 -16.45 6.32 17.73
C VAL A 445 -15.90 6.39 19.15
N VAL A 446 -16.64 7.05 20.03
CA VAL A 446 -16.34 7.13 21.47
C VAL A 446 -17.47 6.45 22.24
N THR A 447 -17.13 5.69 23.27
CA THR A 447 -18.07 5.17 24.28
C THR A 447 -17.69 5.63 25.68
N TRP A 448 -18.64 5.67 26.59
CA TRP A 448 -18.47 6.07 27.99
C TRP A 448 -19.59 5.47 28.87
N GLN A 449 -19.40 5.47 30.18
CA GLN A 449 -20.47 5.17 31.15
C GLN A 449 -21.27 6.43 31.46
N SER A 450 -22.59 6.32 31.66
CA SER A 450 -23.40 7.41 32.20
C SER A 450 -24.30 6.92 33.32
N GLU A 451 -24.22 7.58 34.48
CA GLU A 451 -25.16 7.39 35.58
C GLU A 451 -26.58 7.86 35.17
N GLY A 452 -27.63 7.17 35.61
CA GLY A 452 -29.04 7.57 35.51
C GLY A 452 -29.67 7.68 34.11
N GLN A 453 -28.88 7.75 33.03
CA GLN A 453 -29.36 8.16 31.71
C GLN A 453 -30.30 7.14 31.05
N ASP A 454 -30.09 5.82 31.27
CA ASP A 454 -30.95 4.76 30.72
C ASP A 454 -32.21 4.47 31.57
N GLY A 455 -32.22 4.93 32.82
CA GLY A 455 -33.34 4.84 33.76
C GLY A 455 -33.10 3.98 35.01
N ASP A 456 -31.93 3.34 35.15
CA ASP A 456 -31.46 2.70 36.39
C ASP A 456 -30.07 3.25 36.79
N ASP A 457 -29.17 2.47 37.43
CA ASP A 457 -27.91 3.00 37.97
C ASP A 457 -26.95 3.52 36.88
N THR A 458 -26.45 2.68 35.96
CA THR A 458 -25.38 3.09 35.01
C THR A 458 -25.40 2.27 33.73
N GLY A 459 -25.50 2.96 32.58
CA GLY A 459 -25.50 2.36 31.24
C GLY A 459 -24.32 2.82 30.37
N ILE A 460 -24.04 2.08 29.30
CA ILE A 460 -22.97 2.41 28.33
C ILE A 460 -23.56 3.19 27.16
N TYR A 461 -22.98 4.35 26.88
CA TYR A 461 -23.38 5.22 25.77
C TYR A 461 -22.27 5.35 24.74
N GLY A 462 -22.65 5.72 23.51
CA GLY A 462 -21.72 5.94 22.41
C GLY A 462 -22.13 7.04 21.45
N ARG A 463 -21.16 7.57 20.69
CA ARG A 463 -21.35 8.60 19.67
C ARG A 463 -20.24 8.58 18.62
N ILE A 464 -20.58 8.91 17.38
CA ILE A 464 -19.66 8.87 16.22
C ILE A 464 -19.39 10.29 15.71
N PHE A 465 -18.15 10.56 15.31
CA PHE A 465 -17.62 11.86 14.88
C PHE A 465 -16.77 11.74 13.60
N ASP A 466 -16.62 12.83 12.84
CA ASP A 466 -15.68 12.91 11.71
C ASP A 466 -14.22 13.14 12.19
N ALA A 467 -13.24 13.05 11.29
CA ALA A 467 -11.83 13.36 11.56
C ALA A 467 -11.53 14.84 11.94
N ASN A 468 -12.54 15.66 12.22
CA ASN A 468 -12.42 17.05 12.67
C ASN A 468 -13.15 17.32 13.99
N GLY A 469 -13.87 16.33 14.55
CA GLY A 469 -14.63 16.45 15.81
C GLY A 469 -16.09 16.85 15.63
N ASN A 470 -16.61 16.88 14.39
CA ASN A 470 -18.03 17.10 14.13
C ASN A 470 -18.81 15.80 14.39
N ALA A 471 -19.83 15.85 15.23
CA ALA A 471 -20.64 14.67 15.54
C ALA A 471 -21.51 14.24 14.34
N HIS A 472 -21.37 12.99 13.91
CA HIS A 472 -22.23 12.33 12.93
C HIS A 472 -23.52 11.76 13.55
N THR A 473 -23.52 11.44 14.84
CA THR A 473 -24.69 10.92 15.55
C THR A 473 -25.06 11.76 16.78
N ASN A 474 -26.27 11.56 17.26
CA ASN A 474 -26.59 11.80 18.67
C ASN A 474 -25.94 10.71 19.53
N GLU A 475 -26.08 10.83 20.86
CA GLU A 475 -25.83 9.73 21.79
C GLU A 475 -26.75 8.53 21.47
N PHE A 476 -26.23 7.32 21.60
CA PHE A 476 -27.00 6.08 21.55
C PHE A 476 -26.60 5.13 22.70
N LEU A 477 -27.57 4.40 23.24
CA LEU A 477 -27.34 3.37 24.25
C LEU A 477 -26.71 2.14 23.58
N VAL A 478 -25.60 1.64 24.14
CA VAL A 478 -24.85 0.48 23.66
C VAL A 478 -25.45 -0.82 24.20
N ASN A 479 -25.75 -0.87 25.50
CA ASN A 479 -26.44 -1.97 26.16
C ASN A 479 -27.93 -2.07 25.76
N THR A 480 -28.56 -3.19 26.12
CA THR A 480 -30.02 -3.40 26.13
C THR A 480 -30.54 -3.93 27.45
N THR A 481 -29.65 -4.52 28.27
CA THR A 481 -29.89 -4.74 29.70
C THR A 481 -29.59 -3.45 30.45
N THR A 482 -30.56 -2.95 31.21
CA THR A 482 -30.54 -1.67 31.93
C THR A 482 -31.02 -1.88 33.39
N ASN A 483 -30.52 -2.93 34.04
CA ASN A 483 -30.73 -3.15 35.47
C ASN A 483 -29.36 -3.22 36.14
N ASP A 484 -29.26 -2.73 37.38
CA ASP A 484 -27.99 -2.55 38.08
C ASP A 484 -27.02 -1.70 37.21
N ARG A 485 -25.72 -2.04 37.15
CA ARG A 485 -24.68 -1.25 36.45
C ARG A 485 -24.01 -2.04 35.34
N GLN A 486 -23.83 -1.40 34.18
CA GLN A 486 -23.00 -1.82 33.06
C GLN A 486 -21.77 -0.90 33.02
N GLU A 487 -20.56 -1.44 33.12
CA GLU A 487 -19.34 -0.67 33.41
C GLU A 487 -18.14 -1.07 32.52
N ASN A 488 -17.09 -0.23 32.50
CA ASN A 488 -15.79 -0.50 31.86
C ASN A 488 -15.89 -0.85 30.36
N SER A 489 -16.44 0.06 29.55
CA SER A 489 -16.56 -0.18 28.11
C SER A 489 -15.21 -0.10 27.38
N THR A 490 -14.91 -1.07 26.52
CA THR A 490 -13.79 -1.03 25.58
C THR A 490 -14.26 -1.30 24.15
N ILE A 491 -13.53 -0.82 23.15
CA ILE A 491 -14.01 -0.71 21.77
C ILE A 491 -12.93 -1.02 20.73
N THR A 492 -13.28 -1.68 19.62
CA THR A 492 -12.39 -1.89 18.47
C THR A 492 -13.14 -1.79 17.15
N ALA A 493 -12.43 -1.39 16.09
CA ALA A 493 -12.94 -1.41 14.72
C ALA A 493 -12.53 -2.69 13.98
N LEU A 494 -13.44 -3.27 13.22
CA LEU A 494 -13.25 -4.49 12.43
C LEU A 494 -12.90 -4.17 10.97
N ALA A 495 -12.21 -5.10 10.31
CA ALA A 495 -11.78 -4.99 8.90
C ALA A 495 -12.94 -4.87 7.88
N ASN A 496 -14.18 -5.23 8.26
CA ASN A 496 -15.38 -5.03 7.45
C ASN A 496 -15.98 -3.62 7.58
N GLY A 497 -15.44 -2.76 8.46
CA GLY A 497 -15.93 -1.42 8.76
C GLY A 497 -16.82 -1.32 9.99
N ASN A 498 -17.29 -2.43 10.55
CA ASN A 498 -18.12 -2.47 11.76
C ASN A 498 -17.26 -2.26 13.01
N PHE A 499 -17.86 -2.02 14.17
CA PHE A 499 -17.14 -1.93 15.45
C PHE A 499 -17.78 -2.82 16.51
N VAL A 500 -16.95 -3.28 17.46
CA VAL A 500 -17.39 -4.09 18.61
C VAL A 500 -17.13 -3.28 19.86
N VAL A 501 -18.14 -3.17 20.72
CA VAL A 501 -17.99 -2.68 22.10
C VAL A 501 -18.14 -3.87 23.04
N SER A 502 -17.27 -3.98 24.05
CA SER A 502 -17.45 -4.90 25.18
C SER A 502 -17.48 -4.14 26.50
N TRP A 503 -18.14 -4.69 27.51
CA TRP A 503 -18.31 -4.12 28.85
C TRP A 503 -18.56 -5.24 29.86
N ASP A 504 -18.43 -4.95 31.15
CA ASP A 504 -18.87 -5.85 32.21
C ASP A 504 -20.22 -5.40 32.79
N SER A 505 -21.03 -6.35 33.28
CA SER A 505 -22.44 -6.08 33.62
C SER A 505 -22.86 -6.82 34.89
N ASN A 506 -23.37 -6.08 35.87
CA ASN A 506 -23.86 -6.63 37.13
C ASN A 506 -25.11 -7.50 36.93
N ASN A 507 -25.09 -8.69 37.52
CA ASN A 507 -26.14 -9.69 37.67
C ASN A 507 -26.86 -10.16 36.39
N GLN A 508 -26.39 -9.77 35.19
CA GLN A 508 -27.03 -10.08 33.92
C GLN A 508 -27.01 -11.58 33.56
N ASP A 509 -25.97 -12.32 33.96
CA ASP A 509 -25.92 -13.79 33.89
C ASP A 509 -26.53 -14.49 35.13
N GLY A 510 -26.87 -13.71 36.16
CA GLY A 510 -27.42 -14.15 37.44
C GLY A 510 -26.43 -14.20 38.61
N ASN A 511 -25.15 -13.81 38.45
CA ASN A 511 -24.16 -13.91 39.52
C ASN A 511 -23.03 -12.85 39.43
N ASN A 512 -23.20 -11.69 40.10
CA ASN A 512 -22.17 -10.62 40.13
C ASN A 512 -21.87 -10.14 38.68
N LYS A 513 -20.63 -9.75 38.33
CA LYS A 513 -20.33 -9.30 36.96
C LYS A 513 -20.02 -10.45 35.99
N GLY A 514 -20.60 -10.35 34.79
CA GLY A 514 -20.21 -11.10 33.59
C GLY A 514 -19.80 -10.16 32.45
N ILE A 515 -19.14 -10.68 31.40
CA ILE A 515 -18.64 -9.91 30.24
C ILE A 515 -19.60 -10.03 29.05
N PHE A 516 -19.97 -8.89 28.49
CA PHE A 516 -20.87 -8.79 27.34
C PHE A 516 -20.25 -7.95 26.23
N ALA A 517 -20.68 -8.18 24.99
CA ALA A 517 -20.30 -7.35 23.85
C ALA A 517 -21.44 -7.18 22.85
N ARG A 518 -21.29 -6.22 21.94
CA ARG A 518 -22.24 -5.97 20.85
C ARG A 518 -21.54 -5.38 19.64
N ILE A 519 -21.98 -5.81 18.45
CA ILE A 519 -21.41 -5.39 17.16
C ILE A 519 -22.34 -4.37 16.52
N PHE A 520 -21.76 -3.32 15.93
CA PHE A 520 -22.44 -2.19 15.33
C PHE A 520 -21.90 -1.90 13.93
N GLU A 521 -22.80 -1.54 13.02
CA GLU A 521 -22.47 -0.91 11.74
C GLU A 521 -21.77 0.45 11.96
N PRO A 522 -20.91 0.93 11.05
CA PRO A 522 -20.17 2.20 11.18
C PRO A 522 -21.01 3.49 11.27
N ASN A 523 -22.34 3.38 11.33
CA ASN A 523 -23.29 4.47 11.59
C ASN A 523 -23.94 4.40 13.00
N GLY A 524 -23.53 3.45 13.85
CA GLY A 524 -24.09 3.24 15.18
C GLY A 524 -25.33 2.33 15.23
N THR A 525 -25.73 1.73 14.11
CA THR A 525 -26.83 0.74 14.10
C THR A 525 -26.33 -0.60 14.65
N PRO A 526 -26.96 -1.17 15.69
CA PRO A 526 -26.53 -2.48 16.22
C PRO A 526 -26.84 -3.61 15.23
N GLN A 527 -25.80 -4.35 14.85
CA GLN A 527 -25.87 -5.57 14.05
C GLN A 527 -26.33 -6.76 14.90
N THR A 528 -25.95 -6.79 16.19
CA THR A 528 -26.28 -7.88 17.13
C THR A 528 -27.13 -7.42 18.31
N GLY A 529 -27.69 -8.38 19.05
CA GLY A 529 -28.01 -8.19 20.46
C GLY A 529 -26.76 -8.26 21.33
N GLU A 530 -26.94 -8.26 22.65
CA GLU A 530 -25.87 -8.51 23.62
C GLU A 530 -25.36 -9.95 23.50
N LEU A 531 -24.05 -10.12 23.38
CA LEU A 531 -23.35 -11.38 23.23
C LEU A 531 -22.65 -11.72 24.57
N PRO A 532 -22.96 -12.85 25.23
CA PRO A 532 -22.21 -13.29 26.40
C PRO A 532 -20.81 -13.77 25.97
N ILE A 533 -19.78 -13.07 26.44
CA ILE A 533 -18.38 -13.36 26.09
C ILE A 533 -17.84 -14.49 26.96
N ASN A 534 -18.05 -14.40 28.29
CA ASN A 534 -17.78 -15.49 29.21
C ASN A 534 -18.85 -16.60 29.12
N THR A 535 -18.46 -17.77 29.61
CA THR A 535 -19.25 -18.98 29.81
C THR A 535 -19.07 -19.52 31.23
N THR A 536 -17.97 -19.17 31.90
CA THR A 536 -17.80 -19.24 33.35
C THR A 536 -18.54 -18.07 34.00
N THR A 537 -19.53 -18.38 34.84
CA THR A 537 -20.42 -17.42 35.53
C THR A 537 -20.41 -17.65 37.05
N ASP A 538 -19.24 -18.03 37.61
CA ASP A 538 -19.05 -18.09 39.06
C ASP A 538 -18.17 -16.94 39.53
N LYS A 539 -18.51 -16.38 40.70
CA LYS A 539 -17.97 -15.13 41.24
C LYS A 539 -18.07 -13.98 40.23
N ARG A 540 -16.96 -13.31 39.87
CA ARG A 540 -16.91 -12.04 39.12
C ARG A 540 -15.96 -12.19 37.93
N GLN A 541 -16.43 -11.79 36.76
CA GLN A 541 -15.65 -11.56 35.54
C GLN A 541 -15.78 -10.08 35.17
N ASP A 542 -14.67 -9.37 35.01
CA ASP A 542 -14.65 -7.91 34.81
C ASP A 542 -13.43 -7.41 34.02
N LEU A 543 -13.36 -6.09 33.78
CA LEU A 543 -12.29 -5.41 33.03
C LEU A 543 -12.00 -6.06 31.66
N PRO A 544 -12.95 -6.02 30.70
CA PRO A 544 -12.74 -6.58 29.38
C PRO A 544 -11.92 -5.64 28.49
N THR A 545 -10.95 -6.21 27.78
CA THR A 545 -10.15 -5.55 26.75
C THR A 545 -10.31 -6.32 25.42
N LEU A 546 -10.27 -5.64 24.26
CA LEU A 546 -10.48 -6.33 22.98
C LEU A 546 -9.69 -5.74 21.80
N THR A 547 -9.38 -6.56 20.81
CA THR A 547 -8.70 -6.13 19.58
C THR A 547 -9.16 -6.94 18.36
N ALA A 548 -9.13 -6.30 17.18
CA ALA A 548 -9.40 -6.95 15.91
C ALA A 548 -8.15 -7.66 15.38
N LEU A 549 -8.32 -8.85 14.83
CA LEU A 549 -7.24 -9.68 14.29
C LEU A 549 -7.20 -9.55 12.76
N ALA A 550 -6.00 -9.63 12.18
CA ALA A 550 -5.77 -9.47 10.74
C ALA A 550 -6.50 -10.50 9.84
N ASN A 551 -7.03 -11.58 10.42
CA ASN A 551 -7.86 -12.57 9.73
C ASN A 551 -9.37 -12.23 9.73
N GLY A 552 -9.78 -11.07 10.26
CA GLY A 552 -11.17 -10.63 10.34
C GLY A 552 -11.94 -11.11 11.59
N ASN A 553 -11.29 -11.85 12.48
CA ASN A 553 -11.83 -12.17 13.81
C ASN A 553 -11.62 -10.99 14.79
N PHE A 554 -12.23 -11.06 15.97
CA PHE A 554 -11.80 -10.30 17.13
C PHE A 554 -11.54 -11.21 18.33
N VAL A 555 -10.74 -10.73 19.27
CA VAL A 555 -10.46 -11.41 20.54
C VAL A 555 -10.78 -10.46 21.69
N VAL A 556 -11.47 -10.98 22.70
CA VAL A 556 -11.72 -10.29 23.98
C VAL A 556 -10.92 -11.03 25.06
N ALA A 557 -10.27 -10.30 25.96
CA ALA A 557 -9.66 -10.82 27.18
C ALA A 557 -10.24 -10.09 28.41
N TRP A 558 -10.23 -10.74 29.57
CA TRP A 558 -10.83 -10.24 30.82
C TRP A 558 -10.21 -10.92 32.04
N GLN A 559 -10.40 -10.37 33.24
CA GLN A 559 -10.02 -11.02 34.49
C GLN A 559 -11.19 -11.81 35.09
N SER A 560 -10.92 -12.96 35.71
CA SER A 560 -11.94 -13.87 36.24
C SER A 560 -11.55 -14.40 37.63
N ASN A 561 -12.41 -14.19 38.62
CA ASN A 561 -12.10 -14.52 40.01
C ASN A 561 -12.20 -16.03 40.29
N GLY A 562 -11.06 -16.68 40.50
CA GLY A 562 -10.86 -18.06 40.98
C GLY A 562 -11.35 -19.15 40.03
N GLN A 563 -11.32 -18.86 38.73
CA GLN A 563 -11.60 -19.82 37.67
C GLN A 563 -10.45 -20.82 37.48
N ASP A 564 -9.22 -20.44 37.83
CA ASP A 564 -8.03 -21.30 37.93
C ASP A 564 -7.96 -22.06 39.26
N GLY A 565 -8.47 -21.45 40.33
CA GLY A 565 -8.56 -21.98 41.69
C GLY A 565 -8.15 -21.02 42.81
N ASP A 566 -7.67 -19.81 42.50
CA ASP A 566 -7.16 -18.85 43.51
C ASP A 566 -7.88 -17.47 43.47
N LYS A 567 -7.14 -16.37 43.25
CA LYS A 567 -7.62 -15.00 43.06
C LYS A 567 -8.02 -14.76 41.60
N GLN A 568 -7.71 -13.61 41.00
CA GLN A 568 -8.04 -13.29 39.63
C GLN A 568 -7.05 -13.98 38.67
N GLY A 569 -7.54 -14.56 37.59
CA GLY A 569 -6.74 -15.06 36.46
C GLY A 569 -7.22 -14.46 35.14
N ILE A 570 -6.36 -14.43 34.12
CA ILE A 570 -6.65 -13.78 32.83
C ILE A 570 -7.16 -14.80 31.81
N TYR A 571 -8.33 -14.53 31.25
CA TYR A 571 -8.99 -15.37 30.26
C TYR A 571 -9.27 -14.60 28.98
N GLY A 572 -9.43 -15.31 27.87
CA GLY A 572 -9.78 -14.70 26.59
C GLY A 572 -10.52 -15.64 25.65
N ARG A 573 -11.14 -15.08 24.61
CA ARG A 573 -11.96 -15.85 23.65
C ARG A 573 -12.05 -15.14 22.30
N ILE A 574 -12.01 -15.92 21.23
CA ILE A 574 -11.98 -15.44 19.84
C ILE A 574 -13.34 -15.63 19.20
N PHE A 575 -13.78 -14.64 18.43
CA PHE A 575 -15.06 -14.58 17.72
C PHE A 575 -14.85 -14.14 16.27
N ASP A 576 -15.74 -14.52 15.36
CA ASP A 576 -15.77 -13.94 14.01
C ASP A 576 -16.43 -12.55 14.00
N ALA A 577 -16.38 -11.84 12.88
CA ALA A 577 -17.02 -10.54 12.69
C ALA A 577 -18.57 -10.55 12.80
N ASN A 578 -19.20 -11.70 13.05
CA ASN A 578 -20.64 -11.84 13.32
C ASN A 578 -20.93 -12.15 14.81
N GLY A 579 -19.91 -12.25 15.65
CA GLY A 579 -20.04 -12.61 17.06
C GLY A 579 -20.15 -14.12 17.33
N VAL A 580 -19.83 -14.97 16.35
CA VAL A 580 -19.80 -16.42 16.53
C VAL A 580 -18.46 -16.82 17.13
N ALA A 581 -18.48 -17.38 18.34
CA ALA A 581 -17.28 -17.81 19.04
C ALA A 581 -16.55 -18.93 18.27
N GLN A 582 -15.29 -18.68 17.94
CA GLN A 582 -14.37 -19.63 17.29
C GLN A 582 -13.65 -20.52 18.33
N THR A 583 -13.56 -20.07 19.58
CA THR A 583 -12.95 -20.82 20.69
C THR A 583 -13.90 -20.97 21.89
N GLY A 584 -13.56 -21.90 22.79
CA GLY A 584 -13.94 -21.78 24.19
C GLY A 584 -13.11 -20.69 24.90
N GLU A 585 -13.23 -20.61 26.22
CA GLU A 585 -12.34 -19.78 27.04
C GLU A 585 -10.91 -20.32 26.98
N LEU A 586 -9.96 -19.43 26.73
CA LEU A 586 -8.54 -19.65 26.74
C LEU A 586 -7.99 -19.13 28.06
N ALA A 587 -7.22 -19.94 28.80
CA ALA A 587 -6.39 -19.43 29.89
C ALA A 587 -5.19 -18.70 29.27
N ILE A 588 -5.10 -17.40 29.51
CA ILE A 588 -4.02 -16.56 28.98
C ILE A 588 -2.79 -16.69 29.88
N ASN A 589 -2.99 -16.55 31.19
CA ASN A 589 -2.00 -16.89 32.21
C ASN A 589 -1.87 -18.42 32.40
N THR A 590 -0.78 -18.79 33.06
CA THR A 590 -0.35 -20.13 33.47
C THR A 590 0.26 -20.13 34.87
N THR A 591 0.78 -18.98 35.31
CA THR A 591 0.88 -18.61 36.73
C THR A 591 -0.53 -18.40 37.28
N THR A 592 -0.86 -19.02 38.42
CA THR A 592 -2.22 -19.07 39.03
C THR A 592 -2.16 -18.96 40.57
N ASN A 593 -1.31 -18.08 41.09
CA ASN A 593 -0.99 -17.97 42.51
C ASN A 593 -0.94 -16.49 42.89
N GLU A 594 -1.75 -16.06 43.85
CA GLU A 594 -2.10 -14.65 44.03
C GLU A 594 -2.77 -14.08 42.75
N ALA A 595 -3.00 -12.76 42.63
CA ALA A 595 -3.84 -12.19 41.56
C ALA A 595 -3.08 -11.92 40.25
N GLN A 596 -3.78 -12.10 39.12
CA GLN A 596 -3.41 -11.59 37.80
C GLN A 596 -4.58 -10.71 37.31
N GLU A 597 -4.33 -9.42 37.10
CA GLU A 597 -5.36 -8.38 36.94
C GLU A 597 -5.04 -7.43 35.75
N ALA A 598 -6.01 -6.56 35.43
CA ALA A 598 -5.89 -5.47 34.45
C ALA A 598 -5.29 -5.89 33.08
N PRO A 599 -5.90 -6.83 32.35
CA PRO A 599 -5.38 -7.28 31.06
C PRO A 599 -5.52 -6.20 29.98
N THR A 600 -4.49 -6.02 29.15
CA THR A 600 -4.55 -5.26 27.90
C THR A 600 -4.08 -6.09 26.71
N ILE A 601 -4.60 -5.81 25.51
CA ILE A 601 -4.43 -6.66 24.33
C ILE A 601 -4.20 -5.84 23.05
N ALA A 602 -3.28 -6.30 22.21
CA ALA A 602 -3.05 -5.69 20.90
C ALA A 602 -2.71 -6.74 19.83
N ALA A 603 -3.29 -6.57 18.64
CA ALA A 603 -2.89 -7.28 17.44
C ALA A 603 -1.52 -6.78 16.94
N LEU A 604 -0.68 -7.73 16.52
CA LEU A 604 0.65 -7.47 16.00
C LEU A 604 0.68 -7.60 14.47
N SER A 605 1.64 -6.93 13.83
CA SER A 605 1.74 -6.80 12.37
C SER A 605 2.14 -8.08 11.64
N ASP A 606 2.51 -9.15 12.37
CA ASP A 606 2.67 -10.51 11.86
C ASP A 606 1.38 -11.36 11.93
N GLY A 607 0.26 -10.77 12.36
CA GLY A 607 -1.03 -11.43 12.52
C GLY A 607 -1.18 -12.23 13.83
N SER A 608 -0.20 -12.18 14.73
CA SER A 608 -0.34 -12.64 16.12
C SER A 608 -1.03 -11.57 16.99
N PHE A 609 -1.25 -11.87 18.28
CA PHE A 609 -1.61 -10.87 19.28
C PHE A 609 -0.78 -11.05 20.55
N LEU A 610 -0.58 -9.95 21.28
CA LEU A 610 0.02 -9.91 22.62
C LEU A 610 -1.08 -9.59 23.63
N VAL A 611 -1.09 -10.31 24.76
CA VAL A 611 -1.79 -9.88 25.97
C VAL A 611 -0.73 -9.54 27.02
N THR A 612 -0.90 -8.43 27.74
CA THR A 612 -0.15 -8.11 28.96
C THR A 612 -1.11 -7.95 30.14
N TRP A 613 -0.61 -8.15 31.36
CA TRP A 613 -1.37 -8.04 32.60
C TRP A 613 -0.46 -7.79 33.81
N ASP A 614 -1.04 -7.33 34.90
CA ASP A 614 -0.35 -7.06 36.15
C ASP A 614 -0.42 -8.32 37.03
N SER A 615 0.70 -8.79 37.59
CA SER A 615 0.82 -10.12 38.25
C SER A 615 1.41 -10.03 39.66
N GLU A 616 0.63 -10.39 40.67
CA GLU A 616 0.97 -10.29 42.08
C GLU A 616 2.07 -11.29 42.49
N GLY A 617 3.23 -10.77 42.89
CA GLY A 617 4.35 -11.50 43.46
C GLY A 617 5.19 -12.33 42.50
N GLN A 618 4.88 -12.33 41.19
CA GLN A 618 5.50 -13.25 40.22
C GLN A 618 7.02 -13.05 40.05
N ASP A 619 7.52 -11.81 40.13
CA ASP A 619 8.96 -11.50 40.12
C ASP A 619 9.57 -11.32 41.53
N GLY A 620 8.75 -11.43 42.57
CA GLY A 620 9.12 -11.19 43.97
C GLY A 620 8.93 -9.75 44.46
N SER A 621 8.38 -8.84 43.65
CA SER A 621 7.93 -7.50 44.05
C SER A 621 6.51 -7.52 44.64
N ARG A 622 5.69 -6.49 44.38
CA ARG A 622 4.23 -6.56 44.59
C ARG A 622 3.53 -7.00 43.31
N ASN A 623 3.61 -6.20 42.26
CA ASN A 623 3.00 -6.46 40.97
C ASN A 623 4.07 -6.33 39.89
N ALA A 624 4.11 -7.28 38.97
CA ALA A 624 4.99 -7.28 37.81
C ALA A 624 4.17 -7.25 36.51
N VAL A 625 4.63 -6.51 35.51
CA VAL A 625 4.00 -6.49 34.19
C VAL A 625 4.47 -7.67 33.35
N ILE A 626 3.56 -8.61 33.09
CA ILE A 626 3.81 -9.88 32.39
C ILE A 626 3.12 -9.85 31.02
N GLY A 627 3.71 -10.52 30.03
CA GLY A 627 3.15 -10.65 28.69
C GLY A 627 3.21 -12.08 28.14
N ARG A 628 2.33 -12.35 27.16
CA ARG A 628 2.34 -13.60 26.40
C ARG A 628 1.74 -13.44 25.00
N ARG A 629 2.40 -14.02 23.99
CA ARG A 629 1.99 -13.95 22.58
C ARG A 629 1.19 -15.16 22.14
N PHE A 630 0.22 -14.95 21.26
CA PHE A 630 -0.68 -15.96 20.71
C PHE A 630 -0.86 -15.77 19.20
N ALA A 631 -1.00 -16.86 18.46
CA ALA A 631 -1.44 -16.83 17.07
C ALA A 631 -2.93 -16.43 16.99
N SER A 632 -3.39 -15.96 15.82
CA SER A 632 -4.78 -15.53 15.57
C SER A 632 -5.87 -16.61 15.73
N ASN A 633 -5.49 -17.84 16.11
CA ASN A 633 -6.37 -18.94 16.48
C ASN A 633 -6.35 -19.28 18.00
N GLY A 634 -5.64 -18.50 18.82
CA GLY A 634 -5.52 -18.71 20.27
C GLY A 634 -4.42 -19.69 20.70
N THR A 635 -3.60 -20.19 19.77
CA THR A 635 -2.43 -21.03 20.13
C THR A 635 -1.34 -20.14 20.73
N PRO A 636 -0.82 -20.41 21.95
CA PRO A 636 0.30 -19.63 22.50
C PRO A 636 1.56 -19.84 21.65
N LEU A 637 2.21 -18.72 21.30
CA LEU A 637 3.50 -18.67 20.60
C LEU A 637 4.69 -18.58 21.57
N THR A 638 4.44 -18.09 22.79
CA THR A 638 5.42 -18.01 23.87
C THR A 638 4.88 -18.63 25.16
N ASP A 639 5.81 -18.95 26.07
CA ASP A 639 5.52 -18.98 27.49
C ASP A 639 5.25 -17.54 28.00
N GLU A 640 4.93 -17.38 29.29
CA GLU A 640 4.95 -16.07 29.94
C GLU A 640 6.37 -15.47 29.91
N PHE A 641 6.46 -14.17 29.63
CA PHE A 641 7.70 -13.41 29.75
C PHE A 641 7.42 -12.07 30.46
N GLN A 642 8.40 -11.60 31.23
CA GLN A 642 8.30 -10.34 31.95
C GLN A 642 8.56 -9.17 30.98
N ILE A 643 7.74 -8.11 31.06
CA ILE A 643 7.87 -6.91 30.23
C ILE A 643 8.89 -5.95 30.83
N ASN A 644 8.85 -5.75 32.14
CA ASN A 644 9.77 -4.90 32.90
C ASN A 644 11.10 -5.60 33.22
N THR A 645 12.11 -4.80 33.53
CA THR A 645 13.42 -5.24 34.06
C THR A 645 13.75 -4.63 35.43
N TYR A 646 13.05 -3.56 35.81
CA TYR A 646 13.03 -3.05 37.18
C TYR A 646 11.92 -3.75 37.98
N THR A 647 12.31 -4.49 39.03
CA THR A 647 11.46 -5.45 39.77
C THR A 647 11.39 -5.08 41.26
N THR A 648 10.96 -3.86 41.61
CA THR A 648 11.03 -3.34 42.99
C THR A 648 9.90 -2.34 43.26
N GLU A 649 9.11 -2.58 44.31
CA GLU A 649 7.75 -1.99 44.43
C GLU A 649 6.91 -2.29 43.15
N PRO A 650 5.63 -1.87 42.97
CA PRO A 650 4.82 -2.37 41.87
C PRO A 650 5.10 -1.68 40.52
N GLN A 651 4.87 -2.45 39.46
CA GLN A 651 4.74 -2.01 38.08
C GLN A 651 3.33 -2.44 37.60
N ASP A 652 2.52 -1.51 37.13
CA ASP A 652 1.07 -1.67 36.87
C ASP A 652 0.63 -0.92 35.59
N THR A 653 -0.63 -1.10 35.17
CA THR A 653 -1.32 -0.34 34.11
C THR A 653 -0.60 -0.38 32.76
N THR A 654 -0.54 -1.56 32.13
CA THR A 654 0.08 -1.71 30.80
C THR A 654 -0.74 -1.15 29.65
N ALA A 655 -0.09 -0.56 28.63
CA ALA A 655 -0.68 -0.26 27.33
C ALA A 655 0.27 -0.65 26.18
N ILE A 656 -0.27 -1.06 25.02
CA ILE A 656 0.50 -1.68 23.93
C ILE A 656 0.22 -0.98 22.59
N SER A 657 1.28 -0.66 21.84
CA SER A 657 1.19 -0.33 20.41
C SER A 657 2.05 -1.27 19.58
N SER A 658 1.52 -1.80 18.48
CA SER A 658 2.33 -2.37 17.41
C SER A 658 3.11 -1.26 16.67
N LEU A 659 4.21 -1.62 16.03
CA LEU A 659 5.08 -0.70 15.29
C LEU A 659 5.20 -1.11 13.82
N ALA A 660 5.43 -0.11 12.96
CA ALA A 660 5.52 -0.29 11.51
C ALA A 660 6.73 -1.14 11.05
N ASP A 661 7.69 -1.37 11.94
CA ASP A 661 8.90 -2.17 11.73
C ASP A 661 8.71 -3.68 12.05
N GLY A 662 7.51 -4.08 12.49
CA GLY A 662 7.19 -5.46 12.90
C GLY A 662 7.24 -5.69 14.41
N GLY A 663 7.87 -4.79 15.17
CA GLY A 663 7.93 -4.85 16.63
C GLY A 663 6.70 -4.28 17.34
N PHE A 664 6.83 -4.09 18.64
CA PHE A 664 5.81 -3.46 19.49
C PHE A 664 6.47 -2.67 20.63
N LEU A 665 5.73 -1.73 21.21
CA LEU A 665 6.09 -1.00 22.41
C LEU A 665 5.02 -1.23 23.47
N VAL A 666 5.44 -1.60 24.67
CA VAL A 666 4.60 -1.61 25.87
C VAL A 666 5.01 -0.44 26.76
N THR A 667 4.05 0.30 27.29
CA THR A 667 4.22 1.30 28.35
C THR A 667 3.51 0.86 29.64
N TRP A 668 3.98 1.32 30.79
CA TRP A 668 3.41 1.01 32.12
C TRP A 668 3.74 2.09 33.15
N GLU A 669 3.08 2.06 34.31
CA GLU A 669 3.41 2.86 35.49
C GLU A 669 4.43 2.12 36.36
N SER A 670 5.47 2.79 36.88
CA SER A 670 6.29 2.24 37.95
C SER A 670 6.46 3.22 39.11
N TRP A 671 6.26 2.70 40.32
CA TRP A 671 6.64 3.36 41.55
C TRP A 671 8.17 3.36 41.72
N GLU A 672 8.75 4.46 42.21
CA GLU A 672 10.16 4.60 42.66
C GLU A 672 11.32 4.26 41.68
N GLN A 673 11.07 3.86 40.43
CA GLN A 673 12.12 3.50 39.47
C GLN A 673 13.10 4.65 39.15
N ASP A 674 12.63 5.90 39.16
CA ASP A 674 13.44 7.13 39.06
C ASP A 674 14.09 7.58 40.39
N GLY A 675 13.67 7.00 41.51
CA GLY A 675 14.05 7.41 42.87
C GLY A 675 13.26 8.60 43.43
N SER A 676 12.08 8.91 42.89
CA SER A 676 11.27 10.08 43.27
C SER A 676 10.30 9.87 44.45
N ASN A 677 10.02 8.62 44.84
CA ASN A 677 8.93 8.25 45.77
C ASN A 677 7.51 8.60 45.26
N GLN A 678 7.31 8.60 43.93
CA GLN A 678 6.03 8.73 43.20
C GLN A 678 6.00 7.74 42.01
N ASN A 679 4.88 7.69 41.28
CA ASN A 679 4.78 7.03 39.97
C ASN A 679 5.41 7.88 38.84
N SER A 680 6.11 7.20 37.94
CA SER A 680 6.53 7.69 36.62
C SER A 680 6.14 6.67 35.54
N VAL A 681 5.95 7.11 34.29
CA VAL A 681 5.57 6.28 33.14
C VAL A 681 6.81 5.79 32.40
N TYR A 682 6.88 4.51 32.10
CA TYR A 682 7.99 3.85 31.43
C TYR A 682 7.54 3.12 30.16
N GLY A 683 8.51 2.70 29.34
CA GLY A 683 8.28 1.84 28.20
C GLY A 683 9.47 0.99 27.78
N GLN A 684 9.16 -0.11 27.07
CA GLN A 684 10.13 -1.05 26.48
C GLN A 684 9.66 -1.40 25.06
N ARG A 685 10.51 -1.12 24.06
CA ARG A 685 10.31 -1.61 22.69
C ARG A 685 10.82 -3.05 22.58
N PHE A 686 10.06 -3.89 21.88
CA PHE A 686 10.40 -5.26 21.53
C PHE A 686 10.47 -5.41 20.00
N ASP A 687 11.23 -6.41 19.54
CA ASP A 687 11.22 -6.82 18.13
C ASP A 687 10.00 -7.69 17.77
N SER A 688 9.87 -8.06 16.50
CA SER A 688 8.80 -8.93 15.98
C SER A 688 8.78 -10.35 16.57
N GLN A 689 9.82 -10.74 17.30
CA GLN A 689 9.95 -12.03 17.97
C GLN A 689 9.54 -11.91 19.45
N GLY A 690 9.67 -10.73 20.05
CA GLY A 690 9.38 -10.44 21.46
C GLY A 690 10.63 -10.27 22.31
N ASN A 691 11.81 -10.04 21.72
CA ASN A 691 13.02 -9.70 22.47
C ASN A 691 13.06 -8.18 22.76
N PRO A 692 13.45 -7.74 23.98
CA PRO A 692 13.54 -6.32 24.31
C PRO A 692 14.71 -5.66 23.58
N VAL A 693 14.42 -4.64 22.78
CA VAL A 693 15.42 -3.92 21.96
C VAL A 693 16.02 -2.78 22.77
N ALA A 694 17.36 -2.66 22.73
CA ALA A 694 18.09 -1.61 23.43
C ALA A 694 17.75 -0.21 22.88
N ASN A 695 17.42 0.71 23.79
CA ASN A 695 17.28 2.13 23.48
C ASN A 695 18.58 2.90 23.83
N ASN A 696 18.85 4.01 23.15
CA ASN A 696 20.02 4.86 23.42
C ASN A 696 19.76 5.98 24.45
N ASN A 697 18.52 6.13 24.92
CA ASN A 697 18.04 7.21 25.80
C ASN A 697 17.84 6.75 27.25
N ALA A 698 18.67 5.80 27.71
CA ALA A 698 18.69 5.29 29.08
C ALA A 698 18.93 6.41 30.11
N LEU A 699 18.33 6.28 31.30
CA LEU A 699 18.23 7.35 32.30
C LEU A 699 19.59 8.00 32.67
N PRO A 700 19.65 9.33 32.83
CA PRO A 700 20.79 10.03 33.43
C PRO A 700 21.02 9.67 34.92
N THR A 701 20.01 9.10 35.59
CA THR A 701 20.10 8.57 36.95
C THR A 701 20.59 7.13 36.91
N GLY A 702 21.63 6.82 37.69
CA GLY A 702 22.37 5.54 37.64
C GLY A 702 21.67 4.33 38.25
N ASN A 703 20.38 4.16 37.97
CA ASN A 703 19.51 3.08 38.46
C ASN A 703 18.80 2.31 37.32
N ALA A 704 18.97 2.73 36.05
CA ALA A 704 18.45 1.99 34.90
C ALA A 704 19.04 0.58 34.85
N GLN A 705 18.17 -0.42 34.93
CA GLN A 705 18.43 -1.79 34.53
C GLN A 705 17.82 -2.00 33.14
N GLY A 706 18.30 -3.02 32.40
CA GLY A 706 17.73 -3.41 31.11
C GLY A 706 17.73 -2.35 30.01
N ASN A 707 16.69 -2.43 29.16
CA ASN A 707 16.52 -1.69 27.91
C ASN A 707 15.33 -0.71 27.96
N GLU A 708 14.87 -0.38 29.17
CA GLU A 708 13.70 0.47 29.46
C GLU A 708 14.04 1.97 29.29
N PHE A 709 13.02 2.79 29.03
CA PHE A 709 13.13 4.26 29.04
C PHE A 709 11.93 4.90 29.72
N ILE A 710 12.12 6.12 30.24
CA ILE A 710 11.04 6.91 30.83
C ILE A 710 10.32 7.72 29.75
N ILE A 711 9.00 7.82 29.85
CA ILE A 711 8.14 8.56 28.93
C ILE A 711 8.00 10.02 29.37
N ASN A 712 7.76 10.24 30.67
CA ASN A 712 7.67 11.57 31.27
C ASN A 712 9.05 12.16 31.55
N THR A 713 9.14 13.49 31.49
CA THR A 713 10.28 14.30 31.93
C THR A 713 10.05 14.90 33.32
N ARG A 714 8.79 15.06 33.74
CA ARG A 714 8.39 15.52 35.06
C ARG A 714 8.44 14.38 36.08
N LEU A 715 9.42 14.45 36.99
CA LEU A 715 9.64 13.48 38.08
C LEU A 715 9.09 13.98 39.43
N VAL A 716 7.98 14.74 39.41
CA VAL A 716 7.39 15.36 40.61
C VAL A 716 5.88 15.27 40.51
N HIS A 717 5.29 14.65 41.53
CA HIS A 717 3.92 14.14 41.56
C HIS A 717 3.66 13.03 40.54
N ASN A 718 2.72 12.16 40.89
CA ASN A 718 2.33 10.98 40.12
C ASN A 718 2.05 11.27 38.65
N GLN A 719 2.56 10.39 37.79
CA GLN A 719 2.23 10.26 36.38
C GLN A 719 1.62 8.86 36.20
N ASP A 720 0.31 8.78 35.96
CA ASP A 720 -0.47 7.54 35.95
C ASP A 720 -1.34 7.43 34.66
N ASP A 721 -2.06 6.33 34.45
CA ASP A 721 -2.97 6.08 33.31
C ASP A 721 -2.31 6.24 31.90
N PRO A 722 -1.20 5.56 31.57
CA PRO A 722 -0.51 5.73 30.28
C PRO A 722 -1.20 4.99 29.13
N GLN A 723 -1.64 5.71 28.09
CA GLN A 723 -2.15 5.15 26.84
C GLN A 723 -1.32 5.56 25.62
N ILE A 724 -1.28 4.72 24.58
CA ILE A 724 -0.37 4.87 23.44
C ILE A 724 -1.04 4.67 22.08
N ALA A 725 -0.71 5.53 21.10
CA ALA A 725 -1.09 5.34 19.69
C ALA A 725 0.12 5.45 18.75
N PRO A 726 0.15 4.66 17.65
CA PRO A 726 1.20 4.76 16.63
C PRO A 726 1.02 6.00 15.75
N LEU A 727 2.13 6.51 15.21
CA LEU A 727 2.15 7.63 14.26
C LEU A 727 2.54 7.15 12.85
N GLY A 728 1.95 7.74 11.82
CA GLY A 728 2.19 7.36 10.41
C GLY A 728 3.63 7.56 9.90
N ASN A 729 4.52 8.16 10.69
CA ASN A 729 5.95 8.27 10.43
C ASN A 729 6.78 7.11 11.03
N GLY A 730 6.15 6.13 11.68
CA GLY A 730 6.82 5.06 12.43
C GLY A 730 7.20 5.43 13.87
N GLY A 731 6.86 6.64 14.32
CA GLY A 731 6.89 7.04 15.72
C GLY A 731 5.64 6.60 16.50
N PHE A 732 5.49 7.13 17.70
CA PHE A 732 4.31 6.94 18.56
C PHE A 732 4.03 8.18 19.41
N MET A 733 2.83 8.26 19.99
CA MET A 733 2.47 9.29 20.95
C MET A 733 1.86 8.62 22.19
N VAL A 734 2.39 8.95 23.36
CA VAL A 734 1.87 8.46 24.65
C VAL A 734 1.12 9.62 25.33
N VAL A 735 -0.04 9.35 25.91
CA VAL A 735 -0.82 10.26 26.76
C VAL A 735 -0.90 9.66 28.16
N TRP A 736 -0.95 10.50 29.20
CA TRP A 736 -1.09 10.08 30.61
C TRP A 736 -1.70 11.19 31.46
N LYS A 737 -2.10 10.84 32.69
CA LYS A 737 -2.61 11.74 33.73
C LYS A 737 -1.47 12.21 34.64
N SER A 738 -1.37 13.51 34.90
CA SER A 738 -0.32 14.11 35.72
C SER A 738 -0.89 14.97 36.85
N PHE A 739 -0.49 14.71 38.09
CA PHE A 739 -0.99 15.47 39.25
C PHE A 739 -0.30 16.83 39.42
N ASN A 740 -1.10 17.89 39.55
CA ASN A 740 -0.73 19.28 39.85
C ASN A 740 0.33 19.84 38.88
N GLN A 741 0.21 19.51 37.58
CA GLN A 741 1.13 20.01 36.54
C GLN A 741 0.62 21.27 35.82
N ASP A 742 -0.69 21.41 35.69
CA ASP A 742 -1.37 22.61 35.22
C ASP A 742 -1.46 23.70 36.29
N GLY A 743 -1.50 23.28 37.56
CA GLY A 743 -1.50 24.10 38.75
C GLY A 743 -2.68 23.86 39.70
N ASP A 744 -3.52 22.85 39.44
CA ASP A 744 -4.63 22.47 40.32
C ASP A 744 -4.61 20.97 40.69
N SER A 745 -5.44 20.15 40.04
CA SER A 745 -5.60 18.71 40.33
C SER A 745 -4.91 17.87 39.25
N ASN A 746 -5.56 16.83 38.71
CA ASN A 746 -5.01 16.06 37.59
C ASN A 746 -5.24 16.79 36.25
N GLY A 747 -4.20 16.90 35.43
CA GLY A 747 -4.30 17.31 34.03
C GLY A 747 -3.82 16.20 33.08
N ILE A 748 -4.15 16.33 31.78
CA ILE A 748 -3.80 15.34 30.75
C ILE A 748 -2.58 15.81 29.96
N TYR A 749 -1.55 14.97 29.88
CA TYR A 749 -0.27 15.29 29.26
C TYR A 749 0.11 14.25 28.22
N THR A 750 0.93 14.66 27.25
CA THR A 750 1.39 13.78 26.18
C THR A 750 2.81 14.10 25.74
N GLN A 751 3.52 13.06 25.27
CA GLN A 751 4.81 13.16 24.59
C GLN A 751 4.74 12.39 23.27
N ARG A 752 4.96 13.12 22.17
CA ARG A 752 5.22 12.54 20.84
C ARG A 752 6.68 12.09 20.76
N PHE A 753 6.92 10.90 20.25
CA PHE A 753 8.24 10.36 19.95
C PHE A 753 8.34 10.08 18.45
N ASP A 754 9.21 10.79 17.76
CA ASP A 754 9.50 10.49 16.35
C ASP A 754 10.63 9.47 16.25
N LYS A 755 10.48 8.54 15.31
CA LYS A 755 11.52 7.59 14.90
C LYS A 755 12.68 8.38 14.28
N THR A 756 13.74 8.68 15.04
CA THR A 756 14.91 9.37 14.49
C THR A 756 15.89 8.34 13.94
N PRO A 757 16.32 8.48 12.66
CA PRO A 757 17.36 7.62 12.13
C PRO A 757 18.67 7.95 12.86
N ALA A 758 19.22 6.95 13.54
CA ALA A 758 20.53 7.06 14.20
C ALA A 758 21.61 7.59 13.24
N PRO A 759 22.65 8.29 13.75
CA PRO A 759 23.68 8.91 12.92
C PRO A 759 24.44 7.88 12.08
N PHE A 760 24.09 7.82 10.80
CA PHE A 760 24.53 6.82 9.83
C PHE A 760 26.06 6.77 9.67
N THR A 761 26.64 5.60 9.94
CA THR A 761 27.94 5.21 9.40
C THR A 761 27.70 4.39 8.12
N PRO A 762 28.21 4.81 6.95
CA PRO A 762 27.98 4.09 5.70
C PRO A 762 28.40 2.62 5.76
N ILE A 763 27.43 1.72 5.60
CA ILE A 763 27.68 0.29 5.45
C ILE A 763 28.01 0.04 3.97
N ASN A 764 29.25 -0.38 3.70
CA ASN A 764 29.73 -0.63 2.33
C ASN A 764 29.15 -1.93 1.73
N PHE A 765 27.86 -1.93 1.39
CA PHE A 765 27.21 -3.00 0.63
C PHE A 765 27.53 -2.90 -0.87
N LEU A 766 28.70 -3.43 -1.27
CA LEU A 766 29.27 -3.29 -2.62
C LEU A 766 29.30 -4.60 -3.43
N SER A 767 28.36 -5.52 -3.18
CA SER A 767 28.25 -6.80 -3.90
C SER A 767 26.86 -7.43 -3.75
N ALA A 768 26.28 -7.93 -4.84
CA ALA A 768 25.16 -8.88 -4.81
C ALA A 768 25.29 -9.90 -5.95
N GLU A 769 24.81 -11.12 -5.74
CA GLU A 769 24.99 -12.25 -6.67
C GLU A 769 23.76 -12.45 -7.59
N LEU A 770 24.00 -12.56 -8.90
CA LEU A 770 23.01 -12.95 -9.92
C LEU A 770 23.44 -14.28 -10.56
N GLY A 771 22.75 -15.37 -10.23
CA GLY A 771 23.14 -16.71 -10.65
C GLY A 771 22.87 -17.05 -12.12
N PRO A 772 23.51 -18.10 -12.66
CA PRO A 772 23.02 -18.81 -13.83
C PRO A 772 21.74 -19.59 -13.44
N VAL A 773 20.79 -19.70 -14.37
CA VAL A 773 19.45 -20.25 -14.11
C VAL A 773 19.50 -21.80 -13.99
N ALA A 774 19.90 -22.31 -12.83
CA ALA A 774 19.81 -23.73 -12.48
C ALA A 774 19.86 -24.02 -10.97
N ASN A 775 18.76 -24.57 -10.42
CA ASN A 775 18.69 -25.28 -9.14
C ASN A 775 19.02 -24.52 -7.82
N PHE A 776 18.22 -23.53 -7.44
CA PHE A 776 18.10 -23.12 -6.02
C PHE A 776 17.06 -23.97 -5.28
N ASN A 777 17.30 -25.28 -5.17
CA ASN A 777 16.34 -26.24 -4.62
C ASN A 777 16.85 -26.92 -3.31
N THR A 778 17.46 -26.12 -2.42
CA THR A 778 18.03 -26.59 -1.14
C THR A 778 17.67 -25.66 0.02
N ARG A 779 16.62 -26.03 0.73
CA ARG A 779 16.14 -25.51 2.02
C ARG A 779 17.28 -25.29 3.03
N PRO A 780 17.50 -24.07 3.57
CA PRO A 780 18.34 -23.86 4.74
C PRO A 780 17.68 -24.43 5.99
N ASP A 781 18.35 -25.34 6.69
CA ASP A 781 17.86 -25.94 7.93
C ASP A 781 18.14 -25.01 9.13
N LEU A 782 17.12 -24.27 9.58
CA LEU A 782 17.21 -23.37 10.73
C LEU A 782 17.07 -24.10 12.08
N SER A 783 17.85 -25.17 12.27
CA SER A 783 17.90 -25.95 13.52
C SER A 783 19.28 -25.99 14.18
N ASN A 784 19.98 -24.85 14.28
CA ASN A 784 20.86 -24.46 15.40
C ASN A 784 21.35 -23.00 15.27
N GLY A 785 21.56 -22.31 16.40
CA GLY A 785 21.79 -20.87 16.43
C GLY A 785 23.25 -20.39 16.47
N VAL A 786 23.41 -19.08 16.22
CA VAL A 786 24.52 -18.17 16.62
C VAL A 786 25.95 -18.70 16.55
N VAL A 787 26.66 -18.39 15.45
CA VAL A 787 28.12 -18.19 15.45
C VAL A 787 28.49 -17.01 14.55
N THR A 788 29.34 -16.10 15.03
CA THR A 788 29.89 -14.97 14.26
C THR A 788 31.02 -15.41 13.30
N PRO A 789 31.28 -14.69 12.19
CA PRO A 789 32.26 -15.13 11.19
C PRO A 789 33.70 -15.05 11.71
N SER A 790 34.43 -16.16 11.61
CA SER A 790 35.89 -16.18 11.65
C SER A 790 36.43 -16.95 10.44
N ILE A 791 37.39 -16.33 9.73
CA ILE A 791 38.04 -16.93 8.56
C ILE A 791 39.32 -17.63 9.04
N ASP A 792 39.46 -18.92 8.72
CA ASP A 792 40.75 -19.60 8.70
C ASP A 792 40.91 -20.35 7.36
N LEU A 793 42.12 -20.32 6.80
CA LEU A 793 42.46 -20.72 5.44
C LEU A 793 43.63 -21.72 5.46
N THR A 794 43.38 -22.98 5.83
CA THR A 794 44.42 -24.03 5.73
C THR A 794 43.96 -25.42 5.24
N ASN A 795 44.37 -25.72 3.99
CA ASN A 795 44.84 -27.02 3.47
C ASN A 795 43.83 -28.05 2.85
N PRO A 796 44.21 -28.85 1.80
CA PRO A 796 43.30 -29.71 0.99
C PRO A 796 43.60 -31.24 1.01
N ILE A 797 42.96 -32.03 0.09
CA ILE A 797 43.18 -33.47 -0.31
C ILE A 797 42.38 -34.52 0.54
N ASP A 798 41.68 -35.56 0.03
CA ASP A 798 41.45 -36.14 -1.34
C ASP A 798 40.04 -36.85 -1.44
N PRO A 799 39.48 -37.17 -2.65
CA PRO A 799 38.13 -37.76 -2.82
C PRO A 799 38.07 -39.27 -3.22
N ALA A 800 37.09 -40.07 -2.71
CA ALA A 800 36.85 -41.46 -3.16
C ALA A 800 35.46 -42.12 -2.87
N ASN A 801 34.62 -42.22 -3.92
CA ASN A 801 33.77 -43.36 -4.36
C ASN A 801 32.63 -44.01 -3.47
N PRO A 802 31.43 -44.37 -4.02
CA PRO A 802 30.25 -44.88 -3.27
C PRO A 802 29.78 -46.34 -3.58
N THR A 803 28.89 -46.95 -2.76
CA THR A 803 28.13 -48.21 -3.08
C THR A 803 26.78 -48.42 -2.35
N ASN A 804 25.68 -48.48 -3.13
CA ASN A 804 24.42 -49.30 -3.15
C ASN A 804 23.85 -50.15 -1.94
N PRO A 805 22.57 -50.67 -2.02
CA PRO A 805 21.67 -50.90 -0.86
C PRO A 805 21.12 -52.35 -0.71
N THR A 806 20.10 -52.58 0.15
CA THR A 806 19.26 -53.80 0.17
C THR A 806 17.83 -53.64 0.76
N ASN A 807 16.87 -54.40 0.21
CA ASN A 807 15.50 -54.71 0.71
C ASN A 807 15.03 -56.01 0.01
N PRO A 808 14.44 -57.04 0.68
CA PRO A 808 12.97 -57.27 0.60
C PRO A 808 12.31 -58.15 1.72
N THR A 809 10.97 -58.17 1.83
CA THR A 809 10.07 -59.37 1.69
C THR A 809 8.56 -59.10 1.96
N ASN A 810 7.66 -59.98 1.49
CA ASN A 810 6.17 -59.87 1.39
C ASN A 810 5.58 -61.31 1.16
N PRO A 811 4.25 -61.63 0.99
CA PRO A 811 2.96 -60.89 1.13
C PRO A 811 1.83 -61.69 1.88
N THR A 812 0.54 -61.26 1.84
CA THR A 812 -0.66 -62.12 1.49
C THR A 812 -2.04 -61.41 1.54
N ASP A 813 -3.05 -62.03 0.89
CA ASP A 813 -4.48 -61.67 0.66
C ASP A 813 -5.26 -63.02 0.40
N PRO A 814 -6.57 -63.19 0.01
CA PRO A 814 -7.67 -62.25 -0.32
C PRO A 814 -9.13 -62.63 0.16
N THR A 815 -10.15 -61.90 -0.34
CA THR A 815 -11.58 -62.30 -0.65
C THR A 815 -12.82 -61.88 0.22
N ASN A 816 -13.57 -60.89 -0.31
CA ASN A 816 -15.04 -60.91 -0.59
C ASN A 816 -16.08 -60.82 0.58
N PRO A 817 -17.44 -60.71 0.37
CA PRO A 817 -18.20 -59.56 0.89
C PRO A 817 -19.58 -59.81 1.55
N THR A 818 -20.09 -58.87 2.38
CA THR A 818 -21.54 -58.75 2.71
C THR A 818 -21.97 -57.33 3.13
N ASP A 819 -22.91 -56.76 2.37
CA ASP A 819 -23.97 -55.81 2.77
C ASP A 819 -25.27 -56.66 2.96
N PRO A 820 -26.36 -56.29 3.71
CA PRO A 820 -26.80 -54.94 4.10
C PRO A 820 -27.33 -54.73 5.55
N THR A 821 -27.46 -53.46 5.97
CA THR A 821 -28.73 -52.85 6.48
C THR A 821 -28.60 -51.33 6.78
N ASN A 822 -29.66 -50.56 6.53
CA ASN A 822 -29.77 -49.09 6.64
C ASN A 822 -31.11 -48.74 7.35
N PRO A 823 -31.19 -47.74 8.26
CA PRO A 823 -31.84 -46.47 7.88
C PRO A 823 -31.37 -45.16 8.59
N SER A 824 -31.02 -44.15 7.79
CA SER A 824 -31.37 -42.70 7.91
C SER A 824 -31.08 -41.85 9.16
N ASN A 825 -30.20 -40.83 9.00
CA ASN A 825 -30.37 -39.38 9.29
C ASN A 825 -28.99 -38.70 9.05
N ASN A 826 -28.76 -37.74 8.15
CA ASN A 826 -29.33 -36.39 7.95
C ASN A 826 -29.05 -35.37 9.07
N THR A 827 -27.94 -34.64 8.90
CA THR A 827 -27.78 -33.22 9.25
C THR A 827 -26.88 -32.57 8.19
N ASN A 828 -27.29 -31.45 7.60
CA ASN A 828 -26.52 -30.74 6.58
C ASN A 828 -25.49 -29.78 7.20
N ALA A 829 -24.38 -29.57 6.48
CA ALA A 829 -23.54 -28.39 6.59
C ALA A 829 -23.26 -27.88 5.15
N PRO A 830 -23.30 -26.56 4.89
CA PRO A 830 -23.19 -26.02 3.54
C PRO A 830 -21.72 -25.93 3.08
N GLY A 831 -21.21 -27.01 2.46
CA GLY A 831 -19.93 -27.02 1.75
C GLY A 831 -20.13 -26.98 0.23
N ASN A 832 -19.19 -26.32 -0.48
CA ASN A 832 -19.25 -26.10 -1.93
C ASN A 832 -19.45 -27.41 -2.73
N GLN A 833 -20.39 -27.40 -3.69
CA GLN A 833 -20.60 -28.51 -4.63
C GLN A 833 -20.02 -28.18 -6.01
N ILE A 834 -19.10 -29.03 -6.49
CA ILE A 834 -18.62 -29.01 -7.87
C ILE A 834 -19.58 -29.86 -8.72
N ILE A 835 -20.22 -29.27 -9.72
CA ILE A 835 -21.32 -29.90 -10.48
C ILE A 835 -20.84 -30.35 -11.87
N ASN A 836 -21.04 -31.63 -12.19
CA ASN A 836 -20.76 -32.17 -13.53
C ASN A 836 -21.80 -31.67 -14.56
N SER A 837 -21.30 -31.22 -15.73
CA SER A 837 -22.07 -30.52 -16.77
C SER A 837 -23.30 -31.26 -17.32
N ASN A 838 -23.40 -32.58 -17.16
CA ASN A 838 -24.53 -33.37 -17.70
C ASN A 838 -25.87 -33.13 -16.97
N ASN A 839 -25.86 -32.61 -15.73
CA ASN A 839 -27.06 -32.49 -14.90
C ASN A 839 -27.48 -31.04 -14.56
N ALA A 840 -26.73 -30.02 -15.01
CA ALA A 840 -26.89 -28.63 -14.54
C ALA A 840 -28.35 -28.10 -14.64
N ASN A 841 -29.03 -28.37 -15.76
CA ASN A 841 -30.39 -27.88 -16.01
C ASN A 841 -31.46 -28.41 -15.03
N SER A 842 -31.28 -29.57 -14.39
CA SER A 842 -32.25 -30.02 -13.37
C SER A 842 -32.00 -29.35 -12.01
N ILE A 843 -30.74 -29.09 -11.66
CA ILE A 843 -30.34 -28.47 -10.39
C ILE A 843 -30.63 -26.96 -10.39
N ILE A 844 -30.36 -26.27 -11.50
CA ILE A 844 -30.71 -24.85 -11.69
C ILE A 844 -32.22 -24.64 -11.51
N ASN A 845 -33.05 -25.47 -12.13
CA ASN A 845 -34.51 -25.44 -11.94
C ASN A 845 -34.96 -25.81 -10.51
N GLN A 846 -34.11 -26.48 -9.72
CA GLN A 846 -34.42 -26.83 -8.33
C GLN A 846 -34.07 -25.67 -7.37
N ILE A 847 -33.01 -24.92 -7.65
CA ILE A 847 -32.60 -23.70 -6.92
C ILE A 847 -33.55 -22.53 -7.22
N ILE A 848 -33.95 -22.33 -8.49
CA ILE A 848 -34.90 -21.27 -8.90
C ILE A 848 -36.26 -21.40 -8.19
N ASN A 849 -36.63 -22.59 -7.70
CA ASN A 849 -37.89 -22.83 -6.99
C ASN A 849 -37.78 -22.79 -5.45
N SER A 850 -36.62 -22.46 -4.85
CA SER A 850 -36.45 -22.47 -3.37
C SER A 850 -36.58 -21.11 -2.69
N ASN A 851 -36.49 -19.99 -3.41
CA ASN A 851 -36.57 -18.62 -2.87
C ASN A 851 -35.61 -18.31 -1.70
N ASP A 852 -34.42 -18.94 -1.68
CA ASP A 852 -33.38 -18.72 -0.66
C ASP A 852 -32.18 -17.95 -1.25
N PRO A 853 -31.91 -16.70 -0.82
CA PRO A 853 -30.84 -15.89 -1.40
C PRO A 853 -29.42 -16.45 -1.22
N VAL A 854 -29.15 -17.13 -0.09
CA VAL A 854 -27.78 -17.48 0.32
C VAL A 854 -27.18 -18.57 -0.58
N SER A 855 -28.03 -19.41 -1.19
CA SER A 855 -27.60 -20.47 -2.10
C SER A 855 -27.19 -19.98 -3.50
N ILE A 856 -27.39 -18.69 -3.82
CA ILE A 856 -27.15 -18.15 -5.17
C ILE A 856 -25.69 -17.71 -5.35
N SER A 857 -25.08 -17.11 -4.33
CA SER A 857 -23.74 -16.51 -4.39
C SER A 857 -22.58 -17.50 -4.59
N ASN A 858 -22.77 -18.77 -4.22
CA ASN A 858 -21.70 -19.77 -4.19
C ASN A 858 -21.70 -20.72 -5.42
N LEU A 859 -22.37 -20.35 -6.52
CA LEU A 859 -22.56 -21.22 -7.68
C LEU A 859 -21.39 -21.15 -8.69
N ILE A 860 -20.30 -21.85 -8.40
CA ILE A 860 -19.17 -22.01 -9.34
C ILE A 860 -19.53 -23.02 -10.44
N ILE A 861 -19.53 -22.57 -11.70
CA ILE A 861 -19.69 -23.44 -12.89
C ILE A 861 -18.35 -23.60 -13.59
N ASP A 862 -17.76 -24.79 -13.48
CA ASP A 862 -16.55 -25.19 -14.21
C ASP A 862 -16.85 -25.31 -15.72
N ASN A 863 -16.13 -24.53 -16.52
CA ASN A 863 -16.18 -24.55 -17.99
C ASN A 863 -14.84 -25.04 -18.56
N GLY A 864 -14.46 -26.28 -18.25
CA GLY A 864 -13.24 -26.91 -18.75
C GLY A 864 -13.04 -26.78 -20.25
N ASP A 865 -11.80 -26.49 -20.65
CA ASP A 865 -11.41 -26.03 -22.00
C ASP A 865 -11.97 -26.88 -23.15
N ASN A 866 -12.77 -26.23 -23.99
CA ASN A 866 -12.82 -26.43 -25.45
C ASN A 866 -13.53 -25.24 -26.10
N GLY A 867 -12.87 -24.56 -27.03
CA GLY A 867 -13.32 -23.26 -27.56
C GLY A 867 -14.58 -23.30 -28.44
N ASN A 868 -15.76 -23.28 -27.81
CA ASN A 868 -17.03 -22.72 -28.30
C ASN A 868 -18.17 -23.01 -27.29
N ASN A 869 -18.54 -22.05 -26.42
CA ASN A 869 -19.88 -21.95 -25.79
C ASN A 869 -20.08 -20.72 -24.86
N THR A 870 -19.76 -19.51 -25.33
CA THR A 870 -19.99 -18.24 -24.58
C THR A 870 -21.47 -17.88 -24.35
N VAL A 871 -22.40 -18.81 -24.61
CA VAL A 871 -23.85 -18.58 -24.66
C VAL A 871 -24.55 -18.90 -23.33
N SER A 872 -23.97 -19.77 -22.49
CA SER A 872 -24.70 -20.32 -21.32
C SER A 872 -24.69 -19.41 -20.08
N THR A 873 -23.68 -18.57 -19.89
CA THR A 873 -23.59 -17.65 -18.73
C THR A 873 -24.41 -16.38 -18.96
N THR A 874 -24.34 -15.79 -20.16
CA THR A 874 -25.16 -14.64 -20.58
C THR A 874 -26.65 -14.94 -20.48
N PHE A 875 -27.06 -16.17 -20.82
CA PHE A 875 -28.47 -16.59 -20.70
C PHE A 875 -28.95 -16.63 -19.23
N ALA A 876 -28.11 -17.02 -18.28
CA ALA A 876 -28.46 -17.03 -16.85
C ALA A 876 -28.58 -15.61 -16.28
N LEU A 877 -27.60 -14.74 -16.55
CA LEU A 877 -27.63 -13.33 -16.15
C LEU A 877 -28.83 -12.59 -16.76
N GLY A 878 -29.14 -12.84 -18.04
CA GLY A 878 -30.29 -12.27 -18.73
C GLY A 878 -31.66 -12.72 -18.21
N GLN A 879 -31.75 -13.80 -17.43
CA GLN A 879 -32.96 -14.15 -16.67
C GLN A 879 -33.00 -13.43 -15.31
N ILE A 880 -31.87 -13.35 -14.61
CA ILE A 880 -31.77 -12.68 -13.30
C ILE A 880 -32.15 -11.19 -13.41
N VAL A 881 -31.63 -10.47 -14.41
CA VAL A 881 -31.96 -9.05 -14.64
C VAL A 881 -33.46 -8.82 -14.85
N ARG A 882 -34.14 -9.69 -15.61
CA ARG A 882 -35.61 -9.62 -15.82
C ARG A 882 -36.42 -9.89 -14.56
N GLN A 883 -35.86 -10.67 -13.63
CA GLN A 883 -36.54 -11.03 -12.38
C GLN A 883 -36.38 -9.93 -11.31
N ILE A 884 -35.32 -9.13 -11.39
CA ILE A 884 -35.05 -8.00 -10.50
C ILE A 884 -35.74 -6.71 -11.00
N PHE A 885 -35.85 -6.51 -12.32
CA PHE A 885 -36.44 -5.29 -12.93
C PHE A 885 -37.64 -5.61 -13.86
N PRO A 886 -38.87 -5.72 -13.32
CA PRO A 886 -40.06 -6.08 -14.12
C PRO A 886 -40.42 -5.09 -15.24
N GLU A 887 -40.02 -3.81 -15.11
CA GLU A 887 -40.23 -2.79 -16.13
C GLU A 887 -39.53 -3.12 -17.46
N VAL A 888 -38.40 -3.85 -17.43
CA VAL A 888 -37.61 -4.19 -18.63
C VAL A 888 -38.40 -5.11 -19.57
N GLU A 889 -39.22 -6.03 -19.06
CA GLU A 889 -40.12 -6.83 -19.92
C GLU A 889 -41.26 -5.99 -20.51
N GLN A 890 -41.75 -4.95 -19.80
CA GLN A 890 -42.76 -4.05 -20.36
C GLN A 890 -42.20 -3.18 -21.50
N ALA A 891 -40.94 -2.74 -21.42
CA ALA A 891 -40.28 -2.02 -22.50
C ALA A 891 -40.09 -2.90 -23.76
N ILE A 892 -39.57 -4.13 -23.59
CA ILE A 892 -39.33 -5.07 -24.69
C ILE A 892 -40.64 -5.54 -25.36
N ALA A 893 -41.75 -5.57 -24.61
CA ALA A 893 -43.08 -5.86 -25.14
C ALA A 893 -43.68 -4.72 -25.98
N GLN A 894 -43.19 -3.48 -25.84
CA GLN A 894 -43.73 -2.28 -26.51
C GLN A 894 -42.95 -1.82 -27.74
N SER A 895 -41.70 -2.28 -27.93
CA SER A 895 -40.86 -1.90 -29.08
C SER A 895 -41.35 -2.45 -30.43
N ASP A 896 -40.82 -1.92 -31.54
CA ASP A 896 -41.21 -2.33 -32.90
C ASP A 896 -40.67 -3.74 -33.25
N PRO A 897 -41.43 -4.58 -33.99
CA PRO A 897 -40.94 -5.88 -34.46
C PRO A 897 -39.68 -5.85 -35.36
N GLU A 898 -39.31 -4.74 -36.02
CA GLU A 898 -38.03 -4.68 -36.74
C GLU A 898 -36.82 -4.43 -35.81
N GLU A 899 -36.96 -3.56 -34.79
CA GLU A 899 -35.90 -3.32 -33.79
C GLU A 899 -35.56 -4.60 -33.01
N ARG A 900 -36.56 -5.42 -32.68
CA ARG A 900 -36.38 -6.70 -31.97
C ARG A 900 -35.44 -7.70 -32.67
N ASN A 901 -35.13 -7.52 -33.96
CA ASN A 901 -34.15 -8.37 -34.68
C ASN A 901 -32.73 -7.78 -34.76
N LEU A 902 -32.52 -6.53 -34.34
CA LEU A 902 -31.20 -5.88 -34.27
C LEU A 902 -30.59 -5.95 -32.86
N VAL A 903 -31.44 -6.01 -31.83
CA VAL A 903 -31.03 -6.00 -30.41
C VAL A 903 -30.33 -7.31 -29.96
N SER A 904 -30.31 -8.37 -30.77
CA SER A 904 -29.80 -9.70 -30.37
C SER A 904 -28.36 -10.05 -30.80
N SER A 905 -27.53 -9.09 -31.20
CA SER A 905 -26.13 -9.34 -31.59
C SER A 905 -25.10 -8.28 -31.17
N GLU A 906 -25.46 -7.00 -31.13
CA GLU A 906 -24.47 -5.91 -30.99
C GLU A 906 -24.40 -5.23 -29.60
N VAL A 907 -25.34 -5.50 -28.68
CA VAL A 907 -25.53 -4.67 -27.45
C VAL A 907 -24.61 -5.05 -26.28
N ASP A 908 -24.19 -6.32 -26.17
CA ASP A 908 -23.58 -6.91 -24.96
C ASP A 908 -22.16 -6.44 -24.59
N LYS A 909 -21.62 -5.36 -25.18
CA LYS A 909 -20.26 -4.86 -24.89
C LYS A 909 -20.14 -3.38 -24.56
N GLU A 910 -20.74 -2.49 -25.34
CA GLU A 910 -20.54 -1.04 -25.13
C GLU A 910 -21.56 -0.46 -24.15
N VAL A 911 -22.81 -0.93 -24.16
CA VAL A 911 -23.87 -0.42 -23.27
C VAL A 911 -23.59 -0.74 -21.80
N LEU A 912 -23.10 -1.95 -21.49
CA LEU A 912 -22.77 -2.37 -20.12
C LEU A 912 -21.64 -1.52 -19.48
N ALA A 913 -20.70 -1.03 -20.30
CA ALA A 913 -19.62 -0.15 -19.83
C ALA A 913 -20.10 1.30 -19.62
N ALA A 914 -21.06 1.77 -20.42
CA ALA A 914 -21.69 3.08 -20.23
C ALA A 914 -22.60 3.09 -18.98
N SER A 915 -23.53 2.14 -18.88
CA SER A 915 -24.57 2.13 -17.84
C SER A 915 -24.00 2.04 -16.42
N ALA A 916 -22.92 1.28 -16.21
CA ALA A 916 -22.26 1.20 -14.90
C ALA A 916 -21.66 2.56 -14.46
N LYS A 917 -21.18 3.36 -15.43
CA LYS A 917 -20.57 4.67 -15.18
C LYS A 917 -21.62 5.77 -15.01
N GLU A 918 -22.74 5.67 -15.72
CA GLU A 918 -23.87 6.60 -15.62
C GLU A 918 -24.71 6.38 -14.35
N VAL A 919 -24.93 5.13 -13.90
CA VAL A 919 -25.62 4.84 -12.64
C VAL A 919 -24.87 5.40 -11.42
N GLY A 920 -23.54 5.42 -11.45
CA GLY A 920 -22.73 6.10 -10.42
C GLY A 920 -22.80 7.63 -10.45
N LEU A 921 -23.28 8.24 -11.54
CA LEU A 921 -23.51 9.69 -11.67
C LEU A 921 -24.95 10.07 -11.33
N LEU A 922 -25.92 9.22 -11.66
CA LEU A 922 -27.35 9.39 -11.36
C LEU A 922 -27.62 9.56 -9.85
N THR A 923 -26.85 8.90 -8.98
CA THR A 923 -26.96 9.02 -7.51
C THR A 923 -26.35 10.31 -6.95
N GLY A 924 -25.57 11.06 -7.74
CA GLY A 924 -25.14 12.42 -7.40
C GLY A 924 -26.23 13.45 -7.71
N PHE A 925 -26.71 13.46 -8.97
CA PHE A 925 -27.62 14.48 -9.49
C PHE A 925 -29.00 14.53 -8.79
N ALA A 926 -29.38 13.46 -8.08
CA ALA A 926 -30.63 13.37 -7.34
C ALA A 926 -30.67 14.18 -6.03
N ARG A 927 -29.53 14.65 -5.50
CA ARG A 927 -29.48 15.35 -4.20
C ARG A 927 -30.11 16.74 -4.27
N GLU A 928 -30.75 17.16 -3.19
CA GLU A 928 -31.37 18.50 -3.05
C GLU A 928 -30.30 19.59 -3.02
N GLU A 929 -29.16 19.29 -2.38
CA GLU A 929 -27.92 20.08 -2.33
C GLU A 929 -27.42 20.48 -3.72
N ASP A 930 -27.27 19.48 -4.61
CA ASP A 930 -26.74 19.66 -5.95
C ASP A 930 -27.71 20.39 -6.89
N ARG A 931 -29.01 20.23 -6.67
CA ARG A 931 -30.05 21.02 -7.35
C ARG A 931 -30.01 22.49 -6.90
N ALA A 932 -29.70 22.78 -5.64
CA ALA A 932 -29.53 24.16 -5.16
C ALA A 932 -28.28 24.84 -5.75
N ILE A 933 -27.14 24.13 -5.83
CA ILE A 933 -25.91 24.61 -6.48
C ILE A 933 -26.19 24.96 -7.96
N LEU A 934 -26.83 24.04 -8.69
CA LEU A 934 -27.18 24.23 -10.09
C LEU A 934 -28.19 25.39 -10.30
N ALA A 935 -29.23 25.48 -9.46
CA ALA A 935 -30.23 26.55 -9.51
C ALA A 935 -29.64 27.94 -9.23
N SER A 936 -28.68 28.02 -8.30
CA SER A 936 -27.92 29.24 -8.00
C SER A 936 -27.05 29.67 -9.18
N CYS A 937 -26.22 28.75 -9.70
CA CYS A 937 -25.32 28.99 -10.82
C CYS A 937 -26.05 29.40 -12.12
N LEU A 938 -27.23 28.82 -12.37
CA LEU A 938 -28.11 29.19 -13.50
C LEU A 938 -29.00 30.42 -13.25
N ASN A 939 -29.04 30.95 -12.03
CA ASN A 939 -30.01 31.95 -11.58
C ASN A 939 -31.47 31.58 -11.91
N LYS A 940 -31.81 30.28 -11.75
CA LYS A 940 -33.13 29.68 -12.03
C LYS A 940 -33.66 28.92 -10.82
N PRO A 941 -34.36 29.59 -9.88
CA PRO A 941 -34.87 28.95 -8.66
C PRO A 941 -35.97 27.90 -8.94
N ASP A 942 -36.61 27.94 -10.10
CA ASP A 942 -37.70 27.01 -10.49
C ASP A 942 -37.24 25.54 -10.58
N LEU A 943 -35.93 25.28 -10.68
CA LEU A 943 -35.31 23.95 -10.67
C LEU A 943 -35.40 23.23 -9.30
N LEU A 944 -35.89 23.91 -8.26
CA LEU A 944 -36.10 23.38 -6.91
C LEU A 944 -37.52 22.85 -6.66
N THR A 945 -38.28 22.51 -7.71
CA THR A 945 -39.65 21.98 -7.60
C THR A 945 -39.72 20.51 -8.01
N ASP A 946 -40.42 19.69 -7.22
CA ASP A 946 -40.48 18.22 -7.37
C ASP A 946 -41.20 17.70 -8.63
N ASP A 947 -41.83 18.58 -9.44
CA ASP A 947 -42.63 18.20 -10.61
C ASP A 947 -41.81 17.98 -11.91
N LEU A 948 -40.47 18.08 -11.86
CA LEU A 948 -39.59 17.83 -13.01
C LEU A 948 -39.13 16.37 -13.06
N GLY A 949 -39.48 15.66 -14.15
CA GLY A 949 -39.05 14.29 -14.38
C GLY A 949 -37.54 14.18 -14.58
N VAL A 950 -36.95 13.11 -14.04
CA VAL A 950 -35.49 12.87 -14.08
C VAL A 950 -34.95 12.83 -15.52
N GLU A 951 -35.72 12.30 -16.47
CA GLU A 951 -35.35 12.23 -17.89
C GLU A 951 -35.23 13.62 -18.57
N ASP A 952 -36.01 14.63 -18.14
CA ASP A 952 -35.98 15.99 -18.72
C ASP A 952 -34.73 16.80 -18.33
N LEU A 953 -33.99 16.36 -17.30
CA LEU A 953 -32.88 17.10 -16.69
C LEU A 953 -31.48 16.57 -17.04
N ILE A 954 -31.33 15.27 -17.37
CA ILE A 954 -30.01 14.62 -17.49
C ILE A 954 -29.18 15.17 -18.66
N ALA A 955 -29.78 15.28 -19.86
CA ALA A 955 -29.02 15.62 -21.07
C ALA A 955 -28.50 17.08 -21.12
N PRO A 956 -29.28 18.13 -20.74
CA PRO A 956 -28.82 19.51 -20.91
C PRO A 956 -27.89 20.02 -19.80
N TYR A 957 -27.96 19.44 -18.59
CA TYR A 957 -27.41 20.07 -17.38
C TYR A 957 -26.24 19.32 -16.73
N LEU A 958 -25.93 18.08 -17.13
CA LEU A 958 -24.88 17.28 -16.50
C LEU A 958 -23.46 17.86 -16.66
N ASN A 959 -23.17 18.56 -17.76
CA ASN A 959 -21.90 19.27 -17.93
C ASN A 959 -21.89 20.60 -17.15
N LEU A 960 -23.00 21.34 -17.17
CA LEU A 960 -23.15 22.60 -16.43
C LEU A 960 -22.93 22.41 -14.92
N TRP A 961 -23.50 21.35 -14.33
CA TRP A 961 -23.29 21.01 -12.92
C TRP A 961 -21.81 20.73 -12.60
N ARG A 962 -21.06 20.09 -13.51
CA ARG A 962 -19.61 19.86 -13.34
C ARG A 962 -18.82 21.18 -13.36
N GLU A 963 -19.15 22.08 -14.29
CA GLU A 963 -18.52 23.41 -14.35
C GLU A 963 -18.84 24.24 -13.10
N CYS A 964 -20.12 24.39 -12.73
CA CYS A 964 -20.53 25.14 -11.54
C CYS A 964 -19.84 24.64 -10.26
N ARG A 965 -19.70 23.31 -10.10
CA ARG A 965 -19.05 22.67 -8.95
C ARG A 965 -17.52 22.82 -8.95
N TYR A 966 -16.90 23.05 -10.12
CA TYR A 966 -15.49 23.42 -10.23
C TYR A 966 -15.26 24.90 -9.89
N TRP A 967 -16.12 25.80 -10.38
CA TRP A 967 -15.97 27.23 -10.16
C TRP A 967 -16.25 27.69 -8.72
N GLN A 968 -17.14 27.02 -7.99
CA GLN A 968 -17.34 27.31 -6.55
C GLN A 968 -16.03 27.13 -5.75
N TYR A 969 -15.21 26.14 -6.09
CA TYR A 969 -13.91 25.92 -5.47
C TYR A 969 -12.91 27.06 -5.72
N GLU A 970 -12.91 27.70 -6.89
CA GLU A 970 -12.07 28.89 -7.15
C GLU A 970 -12.53 30.13 -6.35
N GLU A 971 -13.83 30.29 -6.13
CA GLU A 971 -14.35 31.47 -5.43
C GLU A 971 -14.13 31.38 -3.90
N GLU A 972 -14.18 30.18 -3.32
CA GLU A 972 -13.86 29.93 -1.91
C GLU A 972 -12.34 30.08 -1.63
N ASP A 973 -11.46 29.54 -2.48
CA ASP A 973 -10.00 29.60 -2.29
C ASP A 973 -9.42 31.02 -2.53
N ASN A 974 -10.13 31.89 -3.26
CA ASN A 974 -9.78 33.31 -3.40
C ASN A 974 -9.82 34.09 -2.06
N SER A 975 -10.37 33.50 -0.99
CA SER A 975 -10.29 34.03 0.37
C SER A 975 -9.01 33.62 1.12
N ALA A 976 -8.26 32.63 0.63
CA ALA A 976 -7.15 31.96 1.34
C ALA A 976 -5.75 32.29 0.78
N VAL A 977 -5.61 33.32 -0.08
CA VAL A 977 -4.39 33.61 -0.87
C VAL A 977 -3.21 34.21 -0.07
N ILE A 978 -2.77 33.55 1.00
CA ILE A 978 -1.40 33.63 1.54
C ILE A 978 -0.95 32.24 2.06
N LEU A 979 -0.53 31.36 1.14
CA LEU A 979 0.65 30.46 1.24
C LEU A 979 0.69 29.56 0.00
N GLY A 980 1.77 29.60 -0.78
CA GLY A 980 1.78 29.04 -2.14
C GLY A 980 1.95 27.52 -2.17
N ASN A 981 0.93 26.80 -2.66
CA ASN A 981 0.99 25.37 -3.00
C ASN A 981 0.52 25.14 -4.44
N THR A 982 1.45 25.03 -5.38
CA THR A 982 1.18 25.03 -6.84
C THR A 982 0.97 23.63 -7.44
N GLN A 983 0.90 22.57 -6.64
CA GLN A 983 0.94 21.20 -7.15
C GLN A 983 -0.44 20.56 -7.39
N SER A 984 -1.47 20.95 -6.62
CA SER A 984 -2.86 20.47 -6.79
C SER A 984 -3.58 21.07 -8.00
N GLN A 985 -3.33 22.35 -8.30
CA GLN A 985 -3.94 23.05 -9.44
C GLN A 985 -3.58 22.38 -10.78
N ASN A 986 -2.32 21.96 -10.94
CA ASN A 986 -1.80 21.42 -12.20
C ASN A 986 -2.50 20.13 -12.67
N THR A 987 -2.88 19.22 -11.77
CA THR A 987 -3.55 17.96 -12.16
C THR A 987 -5.01 18.19 -12.57
N GLN A 988 -5.72 19.13 -11.95
CA GLN A 988 -7.08 19.49 -12.34
C GLN A 988 -7.13 20.37 -13.61
N GLU A 989 -6.22 21.34 -13.76
CA GLU A 989 -6.05 22.12 -15.01
C GLU A 989 -5.84 21.17 -16.21
N GLN A 990 -4.97 20.16 -16.07
CA GLN A 990 -4.70 19.19 -17.14
C GLN A 990 -5.90 18.31 -17.50
N MET A 991 -6.74 17.93 -16.52
CA MET A 991 -7.97 17.18 -16.80
C MET A 991 -9.00 18.04 -17.54
N TYR A 992 -9.22 19.30 -17.13
CA TYR A 992 -10.17 20.18 -17.81
C TYR A 992 -9.71 20.54 -19.24
N ALA A 993 -8.41 20.83 -19.43
CA ALA A 993 -7.82 21.09 -20.75
C ALA A 993 -7.93 19.90 -21.72
N GLN A 994 -7.91 18.65 -21.22
CA GLN A 994 -8.14 17.45 -22.05
C GLN A 994 -9.62 17.26 -22.42
N MET A 995 -10.57 17.80 -21.65
CA MET A 995 -12.00 17.60 -21.87
C MET A 995 -12.64 18.63 -22.81
N VAL A 996 -12.28 19.91 -22.71
CA VAL A 996 -12.81 20.98 -23.59
C VAL A 996 -11.90 21.32 -24.78
N GLY A 997 -10.65 20.83 -24.76
CA GLY A 997 -9.66 21.11 -25.80
C GLY A 997 -8.97 22.48 -25.62
N ALA A 998 -7.73 22.56 -26.11
CA ALA A 998 -6.80 23.62 -25.71
C ALA A 998 -7.20 25.06 -26.12
N GLU A 999 -7.89 25.27 -27.26
CA GLU A 999 -8.35 26.61 -27.63
C GLU A 999 -9.52 27.10 -26.77
N GLU A 1000 -10.45 26.21 -26.43
CA GLU A 1000 -11.66 26.54 -25.67
C GLU A 1000 -11.33 26.69 -24.17
N TYR A 1001 -10.39 25.89 -23.66
CA TYR A 1001 -9.73 26.04 -22.36
C TYR A 1001 -9.06 27.42 -22.21
N ASN A 1002 -8.24 27.84 -23.18
CA ASN A 1002 -7.57 29.13 -23.12
C ASN A 1002 -8.57 30.29 -23.21
N LEU A 1003 -9.53 30.23 -24.15
CA LEU A 1003 -10.57 31.26 -24.28
C LEU A 1003 -11.39 31.44 -22.99
N THR A 1004 -11.88 30.35 -22.40
CA THR A 1004 -12.68 30.42 -21.17
C THR A 1004 -11.86 30.95 -20.00
N ARG A 1005 -10.60 30.51 -19.84
CA ARG A 1005 -9.67 31.05 -18.86
C ARG A 1005 -9.43 32.56 -19.04
N SER A 1006 -9.29 33.03 -20.27
CA SER A 1006 -9.05 34.44 -20.62
C SER A 1006 -10.28 35.36 -20.45
N LEU A 1007 -11.47 34.82 -20.20
CA LEU A 1007 -12.71 35.56 -19.92
C LEU A 1007 -12.94 35.78 -18.41
N SER A 1008 -13.55 36.91 -18.05
CA SER A 1008 -14.12 37.16 -16.72
C SER A 1008 -15.41 36.35 -16.49
N TRP A 1009 -15.90 36.31 -15.25
CA TRP A 1009 -17.15 35.60 -14.93
C TRP A 1009 -18.33 36.01 -15.82
N GLY A 1010 -18.57 37.32 -15.97
CA GLY A 1010 -19.61 37.83 -16.86
C GLY A 1010 -19.33 37.46 -18.33
N GLY A 1011 -18.07 37.57 -18.77
CA GLY A 1011 -17.66 37.17 -20.13
C GLY A 1011 -17.94 35.69 -20.43
N ARG A 1012 -17.73 34.80 -19.46
CA ARG A 1012 -18.04 33.36 -19.54
C ARG A 1012 -19.56 33.12 -19.58
N GLN A 1013 -20.35 33.83 -18.77
CA GLN A 1013 -21.81 33.75 -18.80
C GLN A 1013 -22.35 34.17 -20.17
N ALA A 1014 -21.90 35.31 -20.70
CA ALA A 1014 -22.32 35.82 -22.01
C ALA A 1014 -21.91 34.89 -23.17
N TYR A 1015 -20.72 34.29 -23.13
CA TYR A 1015 -20.28 33.26 -24.08
C TYR A 1015 -21.26 32.09 -24.13
N TRP A 1016 -21.61 31.52 -22.96
CA TRP A 1016 -22.53 30.39 -22.88
C TRP A 1016 -23.98 30.75 -23.28
N GLN A 1017 -24.47 31.93 -22.86
CA GLN A 1017 -25.80 32.42 -23.21
C GLN A 1017 -25.94 32.59 -24.73
N GLU A 1018 -24.95 33.18 -25.41
CA GLU A 1018 -25.02 33.40 -26.86
C GLU A 1018 -24.91 32.08 -27.65
N GLN A 1019 -24.03 31.15 -27.26
CA GLN A 1019 -23.96 29.83 -27.93
C GLN A 1019 -25.29 29.08 -27.79
N GLN A 1020 -25.87 29.02 -26.59
CA GLN A 1020 -27.20 28.47 -26.35
C GLN A 1020 -28.27 29.19 -27.18
N GLN A 1021 -28.25 30.51 -27.25
CA GLN A 1021 -29.23 31.29 -28.02
C GLN A 1021 -29.12 31.01 -29.53
N MET A 1022 -27.91 30.98 -30.08
CA MET A 1022 -27.67 30.72 -31.50
C MET A 1022 -28.02 29.27 -31.86
N GLN A 1023 -27.64 28.29 -31.03
CA GLN A 1023 -27.94 26.87 -31.26
C GLN A 1023 -29.46 26.58 -31.23
N ASN A 1024 -30.23 27.32 -30.42
CA ASN A 1024 -31.69 27.20 -30.37
C ASN A 1024 -32.45 28.07 -31.40
N THR A 1025 -31.76 29.00 -32.10
CA THR A 1025 -32.38 29.96 -33.04
C THR A 1025 -32.03 29.70 -34.51
N LEU A 1026 -30.84 29.16 -34.78
CA LEU A 1026 -30.32 28.89 -36.12
C LEU A 1026 -30.59 27.43 -36.54
N SER A 1027 -30.63 27.14 -37.84
CA SER A 1027 -30.52 25.76 -38.31
C SER A 1027 -29.08 25.23 -38.11
N VAL A 1028 -28.89 23.91 -38.10
CA VAL A 1028 -27.56 23.29 -37.86
C VAL A 1028 -26.49 23.80 -38.83
N GLU A 1029 -26.83 23.97 -40.12
CA GLU A 1029 -25.90 24.51 -41.12
C GLU A 1029 -25.58 25.99 -40.87
N GLU A 1030 -26.54 26.79 -40.40
CA GLU A 1030 -26.30 28.18 -40.01
C GLU A 1030 -25.48 28.30 -38.71
N TYR A 1031 -25.68 27.39 -37.76
CA TYR A 1031 -24.94 27.32 -36.50
C TYR A 1031 -23.48 26.89 -36.71
N GLU A 1032 -23.19 25.90 -37.57
CA GLU A 1032 -21.80 25.57 -37.92
C GLU A 1032 -21.10 26.72 -38.67
N ASN A 1033 -21.81 27.46 -39.53
CA ASN A 1033 -21.26 28.66 -40.17
C ASN A 1033 -21.02 29.80 -39.15
N TYR A 1034 -21.88 29.94 -38.13
CA TYR A 1034 -21.67 30.87 -37.02
C TYR A 1034 -20.43 30.50 -36.20
N LEU A 1035 -20.29 29.22 -35.81
CA LEU A 1035 -19.11 28.71 -35.11
C LEU A 1035 -17.83 28.90 -35.93
N GLN A 1036 -17.81 28.58 -37.23
CA GLN A 1036 -16.65 28.87 -38.08
C GLN A 1036 -16.33 30.38 -38.14
N GLY A 1037 -17.35 31.23 -38.09
CA GLY A 1037 -17.19 32.68 -37.93
C GLY A 1037 -16.44 33.03 -36.64
N ILE A 1038 -16.94 32.59 -35.49
CA ILE A 1038 -16.32 32.83 -34.17
C ILE A 1038 -14.90 32.25 -34.07
N HIS A 1039 -14.68 31.02 -34.56
CA HIS A 1039 -13.38 30.34 -34.50
C HIS A 1039 -12.36 30.93 -35.50
N SER A 1040 -12.81 31.73 -36.49
CA SER A 1040 -11.92 32.49 -37.36
C SER A 1040 -11.36 33.78 -36.72
N LEU A 1041 -11.89 34.18 -35.56
CA LEU A 1041 -11.39 35.32 -34.78
C LEU A 1041 -10.21 34.92 -33.90
N SER A 1042 -9.28 35.84 -33.69
CA SER A 1042 -8.19 35.63 -32.71
C SER A 1042 -8.74 35.55 -31.28
N GLU A 1043 -7.98 34.95 -30.35
CA GLU A 1043 -8.39 34.83 -28.95
C GLU A 1043 -8.69 36.21 -28.32
N GLU A 1044 -7.86 37.22 -28.58
CA GLU A 1044 -8.08 38.60 -28.09
C GLU A 1044 -9.38 39.22 -28.65
N GLU A 1045 -9.76 38.89 -29.89
CA GLU A 1045 -11.03 39.32 -30.49
C GLU A 1045 -12.23 38.54 -29.91
N ARG A 1046 -12.10 37.22 -29.68
CA ARG A 1046 -13.12 36.39 -29.03
C ARG A 1046 -13.37 36.85 -27.59
N VAL A 1047 -12.32 37.00 -26.78
CA VAL A 1047 -12.41 37.51 -25.39
C VAL A 1047 -13.16 38.85 -25.38
N LYS A 1048 -12.74 39.79 -26.23
CA LYS A 1048 -13.33 41.13 -26.31
C LYS A 1048 -14.78 41.15 -26.80
N TYR A 1049 -15.20 40.15 -27.58
CA TYR A 1049 -16.57 39.99 -28.06
C TYR A 1049 -17.49 39.57 -26.90
N PHE A 1050 -17.16 38.51 -26.17
CA PHE A 1050 -17.99 38.01 -25.06
C PHE A 1050 -17.93 38.91 -23.81
N GLU A 1051 -16.79 39.55 -23.52
CA GLU A 1051 -16.71 40.65 -22.54
C GLU A 1051 -17.61 41.84 -22.93
N GLY A 1052 -17.71 42.15 -24.22
CA GLY A 1052 -18.59 43.20 -24.73
C GLY A 1052 -20.08 42.88 -24.55
N LEU A 1053 -20.46 41.61 -24.70
CA LEU A 1053 -21.81 41.12 -24.47
C LEU A 1053 -22.17 41.15 -22.97
N ALA A 1054 -21.27 40.69 -22.10
CA ALA A 1054 -21.43 40.74 -20.64
C ALA A 1054 -21.65 42.17 -20.10
N GLN A 1055 -21.00 43.15 -20.72
CA GLN A 1055 -21.17 44.58 -20.41
C GLN A 1055 -22.41 45.22 -21.07
N SER A 1056 -23.21 44.46 -21.83
CA SER A 1056 -24.42 44.93 -22.50
C SER A 1056 -25.73 44.46 -21.84
N GLU A 1057 -25.67 43.46 -20.95
CA GLU A 1057 -26.83 42.96 -20.16
C GLU A 1057 -26.92 43.53 -18.73
N ASN A 1058 -26.07 44.51 -18.36
CA ASN A 1058 -26.05 45.21 -17.06
C ASN A 1058 -26.51 46.68 -17.17
#